data_AF-A0AAW4SBF9-F1
#
_entry.id   AF-A0AAW4SBF9-F1
#
_cell.length_a   1.000
_cell.length_b   1.000
_cell.length_c   1.000
_cell.angle_alpha   90.00
_cell.angle_beta   90.00
_cell.angle_gamma   90.00
#
_symmetry.space_group_name_H-M   'P 1'
#
loop_
_entity.id
_entity.type
_entity.pdbx_description
1 polymer ?
#
loop_
_entity_poly.entity_id
_entity_poly.type
_entity_poly.pdbx_seq_one_letter_code
_entity_poly.pdbx_strand_id
1 'polypeptide(L)'
;AGDGNDTITDAGSYDSTVDKLLLGAGLTPATTLISRNGNDITLTFSSGGSIKLVGEDAGNATGLEQIVFGDGTTWSRQDLESAYIAQQVAAGATTITGFNLNNDLLVGTSGADTLSGLNGTDTLTGGQGNDSLDGGGSADTYIYNAGDGNDTITDAGSYDSTVDKLVLGTGLTPATTLISRNGNDITLTFSSGGSIKLVGEDAGNATGLEQIVFGDGTTWSRQDLESAYIAQQVAAGATTITGFNLNNDLLIGTSGADTLSGLNGTDTLTGGQGNDSLDGGGNADTYVYSAGDGNDTITDAGSYDSTVDKLLLGAGLTPATTLISRNGNDITLTFSSGGSIKLVGEDAGNATGLEQIVFGDGTTWSRQDLESAYIAQQVAAGATTITGFNLNNDLLIGTSGADTLSGLNGTDTLTGGQGNDSLDGGGSADTYVYSAGDGNDTITDAASYDSNVDKLLLGASLVASDTRVGRIGNDVILAFAGAGGSIRLIGEANGSGTGIEQVVFGDGTTWSGQTLLSLASPVGTSGNNALYGTTGNDSFDGKGGSDLVVGQGGNDIYVFNAGYGRLEIDNQGGSSAHGELQLGSGLAAQTLWFKQNGTDLLIQGIGSMDQIKIGNWFGASNAQLSEIKLSDGNKLDAQLNQLVSAMAAFTVSNPGFDPATATQMPNDPSLQSAISTSWHS
;
A
#
# COMPACT_ATOMS: atom_id res chain seq x y z
N ALA A 1 19.29 24.46 75.53
CA ALA A 1 20.75 24.51 75.88
C ALA A 1 20.96 23.84 77.22
N GLY A 2 21.34 22.55 77.20
CA GLY A 2 21.49 21.71 78.40
C GLY A 2 20.33 20.74 78.66
N ASP A 3 19.34 20.71 77.77
CA ASP A 3 18.20 19.78 77.66
C ASP A 3 18.59 18.41 77.10
N GLY A 4 19.69 18.34 76.33
CA GLY A 4 20.19 17.08 75.77
C GLY A 4 19.83 16.93 74.30
N ASN A 5 19.39 15.73 73.90
CA ASN A 5 19.02 15.43 72.52
C ASN A 5 17.50 15.24 72.43
N ASP A 6 16.85 16.11 71.68
CA ASP A 6 15.40 16.13 71.49
C ASP A 6 15.02 15.62 70.10
N THR A 7 13.79 15.12 69.97
CA THR A 7 13.20 14.70 68.70
C THR A 7 11.84 15.36 68.57
N ILE A 8 11.63 16.07 67.46
CA ILE A 8 10.39 16.74 67.11
C ILE A 8 9.84 16.04 65.88
N THR A 9 8.55 15.74 65.94
CA THR A 9 7.79 15.23 64.81
C THR A 9 6.59 16.14 64.66
N ASP A 10 6.51 16.78 63.50
CA ASP A 10 5.31 17.46 63.09
C ASP A 10 4.55 16.59 62.10
N ALA A 11 3.35 16.19 62.50
CA ALA A 11 2.46 15.32 61.72
C ALA A 11 1.22 16.10 61.22
N GLY A 12 1.20 17.42 61.39
CA GLY A 12 0.16 18.29 60.85
C GLY A 12 0.26 18.40 59.33
N SER A 13 -0.88 18.29 58.65
CA SER A 13 -0.96 18.70 57.24
C SER A 13 -0.85 20.22 57.16
N TYR A 14 0.02 20.75 56.30
CA TYR A 14 0.22 22.17 56.06
C TYR A 14 -1.12 22.93 56.04
N ASP A 15 -1.41 23.69 57.09
CA ASP A 15 -2.65 24.45 57.24
C ASP A 15 -2.36 25.95 57.35
N SER A 16 -3.36 26.77 57.71
CA SER A 16 -3.17 28.22 57.83
C SER A 16 -2.54 28.65 59.17
N THR A 17 -2.20 27.70 60.02
CA THR A 17 -1.45 27.89 61.25
C THR A 17 0.03 27.58 61.00
N VAL A 18 0.91 28.38 61.60
CA VAL A 18 2.37 28.27 61.40
C VAL A 18 2.92 27.56 62.62
N ASP A 19 3.36 26.31 62.47
CA ASP A 19 4.05 25.58 63.49
C ASP A 19 5.49 26.11 63.62
N LYS A 20 5.88 26.35 64.88
CA LYS A 20 7.14 27.03 65.21
C LYS A 20 7.93 26.27 66.26
N LEU A 21 9.21 26.05 65.96
CA LEU A 21 10.19 25.71 66.97
C LEU A 21 10.79 26.99 67.56
N LEU A 22 10.53 27.23 68.85
CA LEU A 22 11.13 28.35 69.59
C LEU A 22 12.38 27.87 70.34
N LEU A 23 13.54 28.38 69.96
CA LEU A 23 14.81 28.09 70.61
C LEU A 23 15.14 29.11 71.69
N GLY A 24 15.68 28.61 72.81
CA GLY A 24 16.05 29.45 73.96
C GLY A 24 17.26 30.35 73.69
N ALA A 25 17.44 31.35 74.55
CA ALA A 25 18.55 32.30 74.48
C ALA A 25 19.92 31.60 74.39
N GLY A 26 20.78 32.09 73.48
CA GLY A 26 22.11 31.54 73.22
C GLY A 26 22.18 30.47 72.13
N LEU A 27 21.03 29.97 71.65
CA LEU A 27 20.94 29.15 70.44
C LEU A 27 20.72 30.06 69.24
N THR A 28 21.75 30.22 68.40
CA THR A 28 21.74 31.13 67.24
C THR A 28 22.05 30.37 65.95
N PRO A 29 21.65 30.91 64.78
CA PRO A 29 22.03 30.36 63.48
C PRO A 29 23.54 30.09 63.35
N ALA A 30 24.36 31.06 63.75
CA ALA A 30 25.82 31.01 63.62
C ALA A 30 26.48 29.90 64.47
N THR A 31 25.78 29.36 65.45
CA THR A 31 26.27 28.33 66.37
C THR A 31 25.62 26.95 66.13
N THR A 32 24.84 26.83 65.05
CA THR A 32 24.04 25.64 64.74
C THR A 32 24.62 24.90 63.54
N LEU A 33 25.00 23.64 63.73
CA LEU A 33 25.39 22.72 62.65
C LEU A 33 24.16 21.94 62.21
N ILE A 34 23.99 21.78 60.90
CA ILE A 34 22.85 21.08 60.30
C ILE A 34 23.36 19.78 59.67
N SER A 35 22.65 18.67 59.91
CA SER A 35 22.91 17.39 59.25
C SER A 35 21.60 16.77 58.76
N ARG A 36 21.67 16.05 57.65
CA ARG A 36 20.53 15.37 57.02
C ARG A 36 20.78 13.88 56.94
N ASN A 37 19.76 13.07 57.24
CA ASN A 37 19.80 11.62 57.09
C ASN A 37 18.45 11.12 56.59
N GLY A 38 18.36 10.80 55.30
CA GLY A 38 17.08 10.64 54.62
C GLY A 38 16.26 11.93 54.72
N ASN A 39 15.01 11.81 55.16
CA ASN A 39 14.09 12.96 55.28
C ASN A 39 14.22 13.69 56.63
N ASP A 40 15.11 13.23 57.52
CA ASP A 40 15.26 13.81 58.87
C ASP A 40 16.38 14.84 58.89
N ILE A 41 16.14 15.99 59.53
CA ILE A 41 17.12 17.06 59.75
C ILE A 41 17.50 17.13 61.22
N THR A 42 18.79 17.24 61.52
CA THR A 42 19.28 17.39 62.90
C THR A 42 20.06 18.70 63.05
N LEU A 43 19.58 19.56 63.94
CA LEU A 43 20.25 20.78 64.39
C LEU A 43 21.12 20.44 65.60
N THR A 44 22.43 20.63 65.51
CA THR A 44 23.38 20.40 66.61
C THR A 44 23.97 21.73 67.06
N PHE A 45 23.92 22.01 68.36
CA PHE A 45 24.32 23.31 68.89
C PHE A 45 25.72 23.26 69.52
N SER A 46 26.53 24.29 69.30
CA SER A 46 27.90 24.38 69.85
C SER A 46 27.94 24.41 71.39
N SER A 47 26.86 24.83 72.05
CA SER A 47 26.69 24.77 73.50
C SER A 47 26.42 23.35 74.04
N GLY A 48 26.27 22.36 73.15
CA GLY A 48 25.85 21.00 73.46
C GLY A 48 24.35 20.77 73.25
N GLY A 49 24.00 19.54 72.89
CA GLY A 49 22.63 19.10 72.58
C GLY A 49 22.29 19.14 71.08
N SER A 50 21.20 18.49 70.71
CA SER A 50 20.71 18.43 69.32
C SER A 50 19.19 18.33 69.26
N ILE A 51 18.58 18.84 68.19
CA ILE A 51 17.16 18.65 67.87
C ILE A 51 17.07 17.92 66.54
N LYS A 52 16.46 16.73 66.56
CA LYS A 52 16.12 15.98 65.35
C LYS A 52 14.68 16.30 64.93
N LEU A 53 14.52 16.89 63.75
CA LEU A 53 13.27 17.12 63.04
C LEU A 53 12.98 15.91 62.15
N VAL A 54 11.94 15.15 62.48
CA VAL A 54 11.60 13.92 61.77
C VAL A 54 10.73 14.24 60.56
N GLY A 55 11.14 13.77 59.38
CA GLY A 55 10.40 13.97 58.13
C GLY A 55 10.33 15.41 57.65
N GLU A 56 11.25 16.28 58.09
CA GLU A 56 11.33 17.69 57.68
C GLU A 56 11.41 17.85 56.15
N ASP A 57 12.04 16.88 55.48
CA ASP A 57 12.19 16.83 54.03
C ASP A 57 11.32 15.73 53.37
N ALA A 58 10.26 15.27 54.04
CA ALA A 58 9.39 14.20 53.52
C ALA A 58 8.28 14.69 52.56
N GLY A 59 8.12 16.00 52.36
CA GLY A 59 7.23 16.61 51.36
C GLY A 59 6.23 17.64 51.92
N ASN A 60 5.18 17.98 51.14
CA ASN A 60 4.25 19.11 51.35
C ASN A 60 3.27 19.00 52.55
N ALA A 61 3.42 18.00 53.42
CA ALA A 61 2.43 17.73 54.48
C ALA A 61 3.04 17.41 55.85
N THR A 62 4.34 17.63 56.04
CA THR A 62 5.06 17.38 57.29
C THR A 62 6.27 18.31 57.42
N GLY A 63 6.65 18.67 58.64
CA GLY A 63 7.82 19.51 58.92
C GLY A 63 7.44 20.91 59.41
N LEU A 64 8.40 21.61 60.01
CA LEU A 64 8.15 22.92 60.64
C LEU A 64 8.13 24.05 59.60
N GLU A 65 7.17 24.98 59.71
CA GLU A 65 7.20 26.17 58.87
C GLU A 65 8.26 27.18 59.31
N GLN A 66 8.55 27.25 60.61
CA GLN A 66 9.49 28.23 61.16
C GLN A 66 10.34 27.72 62.33
N ILE A 67 11.62 28.09 62.33
CA ILE A 67 12.52 27.98 63.48
C ILE A 67 12.87 29.39 63.95
N VAL A 68 12.47 29.75 65.17
CA VAL A 68 12.77 31.04 65.78
C VAL A 68 13.92 30.86 66.77
N PHE A 69 15.06 31.46 66.49
CA PHE A 69 16.26 31.39 67.30
C PHE A 69 16.20 32.33 68.51
N GLY A 70 17.04 32.06 69.52
CA GLY A 70 17.06 32.82 70.77
C GLY A 70 17.55 34.27 70.64
N ASP A 71 18.11 34.63 69.48
CA ASP A 71 18.48 36.00 69.11
C ASP A 71 17.38 36.75 68.33
N GLY A 72 16.24 36.10 68.07
CA GLY A 72 15.12 36.64 67.31
C GLY A 72 15.18 36.38 65.81
N THR A 73 16.24 35.76 65.29
CA THR A 73 16.29 35.32 63.88
C THR A 73 15.20 34.27 63.65
N THR A 74 14.49 34.36 62.53
CA THR A 74 13.53 33.33 62.11
C THR A 74 14.04 32.71 60.82
N TRP A 75 14.16 31.40 60.78
CA TRP A 75 14.34 30.63 59.56
C TRP A 75 12.99 30.10 59.09
N SER A 76 12.67 30.36 57.84
CA SER A 76 11.74 29.53 57.07
C SER A 76 12.40 28.20 56.69
N ARG A 77 11.63 27.28 56.12
CA ARG A 77 12.18 26.06 55.51
C ARG A 77 13.27 26.36 54.48
N GLN A 78 13.03 27.32 53.58
CA GLN A 78 14.03 27.77 52.60
C GLN A 78 15.33 28.28 53.25
N ASP A 79 15.22 29.00 54.38
CA ASP A 79 16.40 29.51 55.09
C ASP A 79 17.21 28.38 55.74
N LEU A 80 16.53 27.37 56.30
CA LEU A 80 17.15 26.17 56.86
C LEU A 80 17.93 25.40 55.79
N GLU A 81 17.32 25.21 54.62
CA GLU A 81 17.89 24.47 53.49
C GLU A 81 19.09 25.21 52.90
N SER A 82 18.93 26.52 52.68
CA SER A 82 20.02 27.41 52.25
C SER A 82 21.20 27.38 53.23
N ALA A 83 20.91 27.39 54.54
CA ALA A 83 21.93 27.29 55.58
C ALA A 83 22.60 25.91 55.57
N TYR A 84 21.87 24.82 55.34
CA TYR A 84 22.43 23.47 55.21
C TYR A 84 23.39 23.39 54.02
N ILE A 85 22.96 23.82 52.84
CA ILE A 85 23.77 23.84 51.61
C ILE A 85 25.04 24.67 51.83
N ALA A 86 24.91 25.89 52.38
CA ALA A 86 26.06 26.75 52.66
C ALA A 86 27.06 26.10 53.64
N GLN A 87 26.59 25.31 54.61
CA GLN A 87 27.47 24.55 55.50
C GLN A 87 28.18 23.40 54.79
N GLN A 88 27.53 22.70 53.85
CA GLN A 88 28.17 21.66 53.04
C GLN A 88 29.29 22.26 52.17
N VAL A 89 29.00 23.39 51.50
CA VAL A 89 29.98 24.11 50.68
C VAL A 89 31.15 24.60 51.53
N ALA A 90 30.89 25.22 52.69
CA ALA A 90 31.94 25.68 53.60
C ALA A 90 32.80 24.53 54.16
N ALA A 91 32.25 23.32 54.23
CA ALA A 91 32.98 22.11 54.59
C ALA A 91 33.78 21.49 53.41
N GLY A 92 33.66 22.05 52.20
CA GLY A 92 34.30 21.54 50.99
C GLY A 92 33.66 20.25 50.47
N ALA A 93 32.35 20.07 50.69
CA ALA A 93 31.63 18.91 50.15
C ALA A 93 31.55 19.01 48.63
N THR A 94 31.93 17.91 47.95
CA THR A 94 31.85 17.78 46.49
C THR A 94 30.63 16.98 46.02
N THR A 95 29.71 16.71 46.93
CA THR A 95 28.43 16.07 46.64
C THR A 95 27.38 16.79 47.46
N ILE A 96 26.49 17.49 46.78
CA ILE A 96 25.45 18.31 47.42
C ILE A 96 24.13 17.89 46.81
N THR A 97 23.20 17.49 47.67
CA THR A 97 21.84 17.13 47.28
C THR A 97 20.89 18.14 47.90
N GLY A 98 20.06 18.75 47.06
CA GLY A 98 18.94 19.60 47.40
C GLY A 98 17.84 18.87 48.17
N PHE A 99 16.77 19.59 48.46
CA PHE A 99 15.63 19.14 49.22
C PHE A 99 14.46 18.86 48.28
N ASN A 100 13.60 17.94 48.68
CA ASN A 100 12.50 17.54 47.81
C ASN A 100 11.37 18.60 47.84
N LEU A 101 10.90 19.02 46.65
CA LEU A 101 9.78 19.93 46.38
C LEU A 101 10.04 21.43 46.60
N ASN A 102 11.25 21.83 46.94
CA ASN A 102 11.62 23.23 47.16
C ASN A 102 12.54 23.73 46.06
N ASN A 103 12.63 25.05 45.93
CA ASN A 103 13.46 25.68 44.92
C ASN A 103 14.85 25.92 45.50
N ASP A 104 15.80 25.03 45.19
CA ASP A 104 17.13 25.06 45.74
C ASP A 104 18.09 25.96 44.97
N LEU A 105 19.01 26.58 45.69
CA LEU A 105 20.18 27.24 45.12
C LEU A 105 21.43 26.43 45.47
N LEU A 106 21.91 25.63 44.53
CA LEU A 106 23.08 24.79 44.67
C LEU A 106 24.29 25.45 43.99
N VAL A 107 25.31 25.76 44.78
CA VAL A 107 26.58 26.31 44.28
C VAL A 107 27.70 25.39 44.75
N GLY A 108 28.42 24.79 43.80
CA GLY A 108 29.58 23.95 44.08
C GLY A 108 30.82 24.75 44.46
N THR A 109 31.93 24.05 44.49
CA THR A 109 33.23 24.52 44.94
C THR A 109 34.13 24.87 43.74
N SER A 110 35.45 24.73 43.92
CA SER A 110 36.42 24.80 42.81
C SER A 110 36.96 23.40 42.45
N GLY A 111 36.31 22.34 42.94
CA GLY A 111 36.65 20.95 42.70
C GLY A 111 35.69 20.32 41.70
N ALA A 112 35.81 19.02 41.45
CA ALA A 112 34.81 18.30 40.68
C ALA A 112 33.63 17.94 41.58
N ASP A 113 32.50 18.59 41.36
CA ASP A 113 31.32 18.53 42.22
C ASP A 113 30.18 17.71 41.58
N THR A 114 29.32 17.14 42.42
CA THR A 114 28.07 16.47 42.00
C THR A 114 26.91 17.15 42.71
N LEU A 115 26.08 17.86 41.95
CA LEU A 115 24.92 18.61 42.44
C LEU A 115 23.64 17.93 41.95
N SER A 116 22.68 17.71 42.85
CA SER A 116 21.37 17.15 42.53
C SER A 116 20.26 17.99 43.18
N GLY A 117 19.39 18.58 42.38
CA GLY A 117 18.27 19.43 42.82
C GLY A 117 17.10 18.65 43.40
N LEU A 118 16.71 17.56 42.74
CA LEU A 118 15.58 16.66 43.04
C LEU A 118 14.27 17.13 42.40
N ASN A 119 13.31 17.65 43.17
CA ASN A 119 12.09 18.21 42.60
C ASN A 119 11.98 19.64 43.10
N GLY A 120 11.47 20.54 42.27
CA GLY A 120 11.40 21.96 42.57
C GLY A 120 12.06 22.74 41.45
N THR A 121 11.89 24.06 41.42
CA THR A 121 12.57 24.86 40.39
C THR A 121 13.93 25.29 40.90
N ASP A 122 14.96 24.54 40.55
CA ASP A 122 16.28 24.65 41.16
C ASP A 122 17.22 25.53 40.34
N THR A 123 18.27 26.03 40.99
CA THR A 123 19.37 26.75 40.35
C THR A 123 20.68 26.12 40.73
N LEU A 124 21.38 25.55 39.75
CA LEU A 124 22.61 24.79 39.93
C LEU A 124 23.79 25.53 39.27
N THR A 125 24.86 25.77 40.02
CA THR A 125 26.13 26.31 39.54
C THR A 125 27.26 25.40 40.02
N GLY A 126 27.93 24.68 39.13
CA GLY A 126 29.05 23.80 39.48
C GLY A 126 30.23 24.55 40.10
N GLY A 127 30.62 25.67 39.48
CA GLY A 127 31.80 26.42 39.87
C GLY A 127 32.97 26.06 38.97
N GLN A 128 34.20 26.09 39.49
CA GLN A 128 35.34 25.58 38.72
C GLN A 128 35.47 24.08 38.97
N GLY A 129 35.73 23.28 37.95
CA GLY A 129 35.70 21.85 38.16
C GLY A 129 35.47 21.08 36.88
N ASN A 130 35.07 19.83 37.02
CA ASN A 130 34.37 19.11 35.97
C ASN A 130 33.16 18.54 36.68
N ASP A 131 32.05 19.26 36.60
CA ASP A 131 30.94 19.06 37.52
C ASP A 131 29.84 18.22 36.89
N SER A 132 29.06 17.55 37.72
CA SER A 132 27.87 16.80 37.32
C SER A 132 26.66 17.46 37.96
N LEU A 133 25.77 18.00 37.13
CA LEU A 133 24.58 18.73 37.55
C LEU A 133 23.33 17.95 37.10
N ASP A 134 22.44 17.67 38.05
CA ASP A 134 21.16 17.00 37.82
C ASP A 134 20.07 17.83 38.50
N GLY A 135 19.29 18.59 37.73
CA GLY A 135 18.22 19.43 38.28
C GLY A 135 17.12 18.56 38.86
N GLY A 136 16.71 17.55 38.09
CA GLY A 136 15.73 16.56 38.49
C GLY A 136 14.41 16.80 37.76
N GLY A 137 13.37 17.32 38.42
CA GLY A 137 12.11 17.64 37.75
C GLY A 137 11.51 18.97 38.20
N SER A 138 10.66 19.57 37.35
CA SER A 138 10.30 21.00 37.34
C SER A 138 11.37 21.86 36.67
N ALA A 139 11.09 23.17 36.50
CA ALA A 139 11.96 24.06 35.74
C ALA A 139 13.26 24.40 36.47
N ASP A 140 14.36 23.86 35.98
CA ASP A 140 15.69 24.03 36.53
C ASP A 140 16.55 25.02 35.73
N THR A 141 17.46 25.67 36.43
CA THR A 141 18.40 26.65 35.88
C THR A 141 19.83 26.22 36.15
N TYR A 142 20.53 25.81 35.10
CA TYR A 142 21.95 25.50 35.15
C TYR A 142 22.75 26.74 34.77
N ILE A 143 23.73 27.14 35.58
CA ILE A 143 24.59 28.31 35.31
C ILE A 143 26.01 27.84 35.04
N TYR A 144 26.57 28.29 33.92
CA TYR A 144 27.94 27.99 33.52
C TYR A 144 28.68 29.27 33.08
N ASN A 145 29.88 29.47 33.59
CA ASN A 145 30.75 30.61 33.28
C ASN A 145 32.05 30.17 32.60
N ALA A 146 32.72 31.12 31.94
CA ALA A 146 34.01 30.86 31.34
C ALA A 146 35.05 30.49 32.42
N GLY A 147 35.64 29.31 32.28
CA GLY A 147 36.61 28.77 33.23
C GLY A 147 36.04 27.74 34.21
N ASP A 148 34.75 27.43 34.13
CA ASP A 148 34.09 26.45 34.99
C ASP A 148 34.54 25.01 34.68
N GLY A 149 35.02 24.75 33.46
CA GLY A 149 35.66 23.48 33.09
C GLY A 149 34.80 22.62 32.19
N ASN A 150 34.82 21.29 32.36
CA ASN A 150 34.04 20.37 31.52
C ASN A 150 32.91 19.73 32.32
N ASP A 151 31.74 20.33 32.23
CA ASP A 151 30.59 19.96 33.05
C ASP A 151 29.65 19.03 32.29
N THR A 152 28.88 18.25 33.05
CA THR A 152 27.84 17.34 32.55
C THR A 152 26.52 17.73 33.18
N ILE A 153 25.53 18.01 32.34
CA ILE A 153 24.15 18.27 32.76
C ILE A 153 23.31 17.06 32.38
N THR A 154 22.56 16.56 33.35
CA THR A 154 21.53 15.54 33.13
C THR A 154 20.20 16.16 33.49
N ASP A 155 19.31 16.22 32.52
CA ASP A 155 17.94 16.67 32.71
C ASP A 155 16.99 15.54 32.32
N ALA A 156 16.55 14.78 33.32
CA ALA A 156 15.82 13.52 33.16
C ALA A 156 14.41 13.57 33.76
N GLY A 157 13.88 14.78 33.98
CA GLY A 157 12.55 15.02 34.52
C GLY A 157 11.45 14.52 33.59
N SER A 158 10.41 13.89 34.14
CA SER A 158 9.26 13.47 33.33
C SER A 158 8.52 14.70 32.82
N TYR A 159 8.53 14.90 31.49
CA TYR A 159 7.79 15.92 30.72
C TYR A 159 6.73 16.67 31.54
N ASP A 160 7.11 17.81 32.07
CA ASP A 160 6.15 18.81 32.52
C ASP A 160 6.23 20.01 31.57
N SER A 161 5.26 20.93 31.67
CA SER A 161 5.24 22.12 30.81
C SER A 161 6.22 23.20 31.28
N THR A 162 7.24 22.82 32.05
CA THR A 162 8.21 23.76 32.59
C THR A 162 9.38 23.91 31.60
N VAL A 163 10.34 24.78 31.92
CA VAL A 163 11.39 25.19 30.99
C VAL A 163 12.70 25.07 31.73
N ASP A 164 13.43 24.01 31.42
CA ASP A 164 14.79 23.78 31.86
C ASP A 164 15.73 24.62 30.99
N LYS A 165 16.64 25.33 31.65
CA LYS A 165 17.53 26.26 30.94
C LYS A 165 18.96 26.22 31.42
N LEU A 166 19.84 26.31 30.43
CA LEU A 166 21.25 26.63 30.63
C LEU A 166 21.47 28.14 30.44
N VAL A 167 22.05 28.79 31.43
CA VAL A 167 22.44 30.20 31.39
C VAL A 167 23.96 30.31 31.34
N LEU A 168 24.46 30.83 30.23
CA LEU A 168 25.88 31.01 29.97
C LEU A 168 26.33 32.42 30.36
N GLY A 169 27.46 32.49 31.05
CA GLY A 169 28.08 33.74 31.49
C GLY A 169 28.61 34.61 30.34
N THR A 170 29.00 35.84 30.68
CA THR A 170 29.46 36.85 29.71
C THR A 170 30.61 36.33 28.84
N GLY A 171 30.52 36.54 27.52
CA GLY A 171 31.55 36.13 26.55
C GLY A 171 31.36 34.73 25.96
N LEU A 172 30.45 33.93 26.51
CA LEU A 172 30.01 32.68 25.91
C LEU A 172 28.83 32.97 24.98
N THR A 173 29.08 32.98 23.68
CA THR A 173 28.11 33.36 22.62
C THR A 173 27.94 32.23 21.60
N PRO A 174 26.86 32.25 20.79
CA PRO A 174 26.68 31.28 19.71
C PRO A 174 27.90 31.20 18.77
N ALA A 175 28.45 32.36 18.39
CA ALA A 175 29.58 32.45 17.46
C ALA A 175 30.90 31.86 18.00
N THR A 176 30.99 31.65 19.31
CA THR A 176 32.17 31.11 20.01
C THR A 176 31.97 29.69 20.51
N THR A 177 30.84 29.06 20.17
CA THR A 177 30.42 27.73 20.63
C THR A 177 30.49 26.74 19.46
N LEU A 178 31.17 25.62 19.67
CA LEU A 178 31.16 24.48 18.75
C LEU A 178 30.25 23.39 19.33
N ILE A 179 29.44 22.78 18.47
CA ILE A 179 28.47 21.75 18.85
C ILE A 179 28.97 20.40 18.31
N SER A 180 28.96 19.38 19.15
CA SER A 180 29.19 17.98 18.72
C SER A 180 28.10 17.07 19.28
N ARG A 181 27.73 16.06 18.51
CA ARG A 181 26.72 15.05 18.89
C ARG A 181 27.36 13.67 18.90
N ASN A 182 27.07 12.88 19.94
CA ASN A 182 27.54 11.50 20.07
C ASN A 182 26.41 10.62 20.62
N GLY A 183 25.76 9.86 19.75
CA GLY A 183 24.47 9.25 20.07
C GLY A 183 23.46 10.35 20.41
N ASN A 184 22.81 10.23 21.56
CA ASN A 184 21.80 11.19 22.02
C ASN A 184 22.39 12.35 22.83
N ASP A 185 23.70 12.34 23.11
CA ASP A 185 24.35 13.39 23.90
C ASP A 185 24.84 14.52 23.00
N ILE A 186 24.61 15.77 23.42
CA ILE A 186 25.16 16.97 22.78
C ILE A 186 26.26 17.55 23.66
N THR A 187 27.34 18.04 23.07
CA THR A 187 28.40 18.75 23.79
C THR A 187 28.64 20.11 23.16
N LEU A 188 28.51 21.16 23.97
CA LEU A 188 28.88 22.53 23.66
C LEU A 188 30.34 22.75 24.09
N THR A 189 31.22 23.10 23.16
CA THR A 189 32.64 23.40 23.45
C THR A 189 32.91 24.87 23.18
N PHE A 190 33.52 25.56 24.13
CA PHE A 190 33.73 27.01 24.03
C PHE A 190 35.16 27.34 23.60
N SER A 191 35.30 28.34 22.74
CA SER A 191 36.61 28.81 22.27
C SER A 191 37.53 29.34 23.39
N SER A 192 36.96 29.78 24.52
CA SER A 192 37.68 30.17 25.73
C SER A 192 38.27 29.00 26.52
N GLY A 193 37.93 27.76 26.15
CA GLY A 193 38.17 26.54 26.92
C GLY A 193 36.94 26.12 27.72
N GLY A 194 36.91 24.82 28.07
CA GLY A 194 35.78 24.19 28.75
C GLY A 194 34.68 23.67 27.81
N SER A 195 33.77 22.88 28.37
CA SER A 195 32.63 22.33 27.65
C SER A 195 31.46 22.02 28.58
N ILE A 196 30.26 21.87 28.01
CA ILE A 196 29.09 21.32 28.68
C ILE A 196 28.58 20.14 27.87
N LYS A 197 28.49 18.98 28.50
CA LYS A 197 27.82 17.80 27.95
C LYS A 197 26.38 17.75 28.44
N LEU A 198 25.43 17.87 27.52
CA LEU A 198 24.00 17.65 27.74
C LEU A 198 23.69 16.17 27.49
N VAL A 199 23.36 15.45 28.56
CA VAL A 199 23.10 14.01 28.49
C VAL A 199 21.69 13.75 27.99
N GLY A 200 21.56 12.96 26.94
CA GLY A 200 20.26 12.58 26.38
C GLY A 200 19.48 13.75 25.76
N GLU A 201 20.15 14.83 25.37
CA GLU A 201 19.53 16.00 24.73
C GLU A 201 18.68 15.62 23.50
N ASP A 202 19.06 14.57 22.78
CA ASP A 202 18.34 14.03 21.62
C ASP A 202 17.70 12.64 21.90
N ALA A 203 17.51 12.27 23.17
CA ALA A 203 16.96 10.96 23.53
C ALA A 203 15.43 10.87 23.48
N GLY A 204 14.73 11.99 23.44
CA GLY A 204 13.27 12.00 23.54
C GLY A 204 12.70 13.37 23.84
N ASN A 205 11.38 13.42 23.97
CA ASN A 205 10.66 14.61 24.44
C ASN A 205 10.88 14.83 25.95
N ALA A 206 11.15 13.77 26.72
CA ALA A 206 11.20 13.80 28.18
C ALA A 206 12.61 14.03 28.75
N THR A 207 13.55 14.53 27.95
CA THR A 207 14.95 14.74 28.37
C THR A 207 15.56 15.91 27.61
N GLY A 208 16.55 16.54 28.24
CA GLY A 208 17.32 17.65 27.64
C GLY A 208 16.77 19.02 28.03
N LEU A 209 17.37 20.07 27.47
CA LEU A 209 17.02 21.45 27.81
C LEU A 209 16.04 22.05 26.80
N GLU A 210 15.04 22.79 27.28
CA GLU A 210 14.18 23.59 26.41
C GLU A 210 14.89 24.86 25.92
N GLN A 211 15.86 25.36 26.69
CA GLN A 211 16.45 26.67 26.44
C GLN A 211 17.94 26.79 26.79
N ILE A 212 18.71 27.44 25.91
CA ILE A 212 20.07 27.91 26.19
C ILE A 212 20.11 29.43 26.06
N VAL A 213 20.42 30.12 27.15
CA VAL A 213 20.56 31.58 27.21
C VAL A 213 22.05 31.93 27.19
N PHE A 214 22.52 32.55 26.13
CA PHE A 214 23.91 32.95 25.94
C PHE A 214 24.23 34.27 26.66
N GLY A 215 25.53 34.50 26.93
CA GLY A 215 26.00 35.67 27.66
C GLY A 215 25.85 37.01 26.93
N ASP A 216 25.51 36.98 25.64
CA ASP A 216 25.13 38.16 24.83
C ASP A 216 23.61 38.43 24.82
N GLY A 217 22.83 37.59 25.51
CA GLY A 217 21.37 37.66 25.56
C GLY A 217 20.67 36.89 24.44
N THR A 218 21.40 36.23 23.54
CA THR A 218 20.81 35.32 22.56
C THR A 218 20.19 34.13 23.28
N THR A 219 19.06 33.65 22.79
CA THR A 219 18.38 32.47 23.34
C THR A 219 18.19 31.47 22.23
N TRP A 220 18.61 30.24 22.46
CA TRP A 220 18.32 29.09 21.62
C TRP A 220 17.23 28.25 22.27
N SER A 221 16.21 27.93 21.49
CA SER A 221 15.38 26.75 21.72
C SER A 221 16.14 25.48 21.31
N ARG A 222 15.57 24.31 21.60
CA ARG A 222 16.08 23.04 21.08
C ARG A 222 16.20 23.02 19.55
N GLN A 223 15.19 23.52 18.84
CA GLN A 223 15.22 23.66 17.37
C GLN A 223 16.38 24.55 16.90
N ASP A 224 16.68 25.65 17.62
CA ASP A 224 17.78 26.55 17.25
C ASP A 224 19.14 25.86 17.45
N LEU A 225 19.30 25.06 18.52
CA LEU A 225 20.50 24.27 18.79
C LEU A 225 20.74 23.24 17.68
N GLU A 226 19.71 22.51 17.28
CA GLU A 226 19.75 21.50 16.22
C GLU A 226 20.07 22.12 14.86
N SER A 227 19.41 23.24 14.54
CA SER A 227 19.67 24.02 13.31
C SER A 227 21.11 24.56 13.28
N ALA A 228 21.63 25.03 14.42
CA ALA A 228 23.01 25.49 14.53
C ALA A 228 24.02 24.33 14.36
N TYR A 229 23.71 23.14 14.90
CA TYR A 229 24.52 21.94 14.69
C TYR A 229 24.57 21.56 13.20
N ILE A 230 23.43 21.49 12.52
CA ILE A 230 23.35 21.16 11.09
C ILE A 230 24.13 22.19 10.26
N ALA A 231 23.90 23.49 10.49
CA ALA A 231 24.62 24.55 9.79
C ALA A 231 26.15 24.47 10.00
N GLN A 232 26.59 24.06 11.20
CA GLN A 232 28.02 23.82 11.48
C GLN A 232 28.57 22.63 10.66
N GLN A 233 27.83 21.53 10.54
CA GLN A 233 28.24 20.38 9.72
C GLN A 233 28.38 20.77 8.24
N VAL A 234 27.39 21.50 7.71
CA VAL A 234 27.40 22.01 6.33
C VAL A 234 28.58 22.95 6.10
N ALA A 235 28.82 23.90 7.00
CA ALA A 235 29.96 24.82 6.92
C ALA A 235 31.32 24.09 6.99
N ALA A 236 31.37 22.93 7.64
CA ALA A 236 32.54 22.05 7.67
C ALA A 236 32.68 21.18 6.40
N GLY A 237 31.70 21.23 5.48
CA GLY A 237 31.67 20.44 4.25
C GLY A 237 31.33 18.96 4.49
N ALA A 238 30.56 18.67 5.54
CA ALA A 238 30.09 17.31 5.81
C ALA A 238 29.12 16.86 4.71
N THR A 239 29.35 15.68 4.15
CA THR A 239 28.49 15.06 3.13
C THR A 239 27.61 13.95 3.69
N THR A 240 27.54 13.84 5.01
CA THR A 240 26.65 12.92 5.71
C THR A 240 26.11 13.67 6.92
N ILE A 241 24.82 13.93 6.90
CA ILE A 241 24.13 14.71 7.93
C ILE A 241 22.89 13.91 8.35
N THR A 242 22.79 13.68 9.65
CA THR A 242 21.62 13.05 10.26
C THR A 242 20.94 14.07 11.16
N GLY A 243 19.64 14.25 10.96
CA GLY A 243 18.73 15.05 11.76
C GLY A 243 18.50 14.47 13.15
N PHE A 244 17.53 15.04 13.84
CA PHE A 244 17.14 14.79 15.22
C PHE A 244 15.77 14.12 15.23
N ASN A 245 15.55 13.22 16.19
CA ASN A 245 14.47 12.24 16.07
C ASN A 245 13.06 12.76 16.39
N LEU A 246 12.86 14.04 16.65
CA LEU A 246 11.58 14.56 17.19
C LEU A 246 11.18 15.93 16.68
N ASN A 247 12.13 16.67 16.14
CA ASN A 247 11.94 18.03 15.68
C ASN A 247 11.89 18.05 14.16
N ASN A 248 11.43 19.17 13.61
CA ASN A 248 11.32 19.34 12.18
C ASN A 248 12.65 19.88 11.67
N ASP A 249 13.44 19.02 11.04
CA ASP A 249 14.76 19.39 10.60
C ASP A 249 14.74 20.08 9.23
N LEU A 250 15.61 21.08 9.08
CA LEU A 250 15.96 21.65 7.78
C LEU A 250 17.36 21.17 7.41
N LEU A 251 17.43 20.14 6.57
CA LEU A 251 18.68 19.57 6.08
C LEU A 251 18.98 20.14 4.69
N ILE A 252 20.08 20.88 4.58
CA ILE A 252 20.57 21.43 3.31
C ILE A 252 21.98 20.89 3.10
N GLY A 253 22.16 20.07 2.07
CA GLY A 253 23.45 19.53 1.68
C GLY A 253 24.35 20.58 1.03
N THR A 254 25.44 20.09 0.47
CA THR A 254 26.53 20.89 -0.08
C THR A 254 26.43 20.93 -1.61
N SER A 255 27.57 21.07 -2.29
CA SER A 255 27.67 20.87 -3.74
C SER A 255 28.34 19.53 -4.08
N GLY A 256 28.45 18.65 -3.09
CA GLY A 256 29.04 17.32 -3.20
C GLY A 256 27.97 16.25 -3.33
N ALA A 257 28.34 14.97 -3.30
CA ALA A 257 27.36 13.90 -3.17
C ALA A 257 27.06 13.70 -1.68
N ASP A 258 25.87 14.10 -1.26
CA ASP A 258 25.47 14.16 0.13
C ASP A 258 24.54 13.00 0.52
N THR A 259 24.55 12.62 1.79
CA THR A 259 23.62 11.66 2.39
C THR A 259 22.93 12.33 3.57
N LEU A 260 21.64 12.62 3.41
CA LEU A 260 20.82 13.33 4.38
C LEU A 260 19.76 12.38 4.93
N SER A 261 19.60 12.34 6.25
CA SER A 261 18.58 11.53 6.94
C SER A 261 17.84 12.38 7.96
N GLY A 262 16.52 12.55 7.83
CA GLY A 262 15.67 13.35 8.74
C GLY A 262 15.40 12.65 10.07
N LEU A 263 15.11 11.34 10.03
CA LEU A 263 14.67 10.49 11.14
C LEU A 263 13.15 10.61 11.36
N ASN A 264 12.66 10.85 12.58
CA ASN A 264 11.25 11.18 12.75
C ASN A 264 11.14 12.70 12.88
N GLY A 265 10.20 13.30 12.20
CA GLY A 265 9.97 14.74 12.22
C GLY A 265 9.05 15.09 11.07
N THR A 266 8.77 16.37 10.84
CA THR A 266 8.30 16.78 9.51
C THR A 266 9.42 17.56 8.86
N ASP A 267 10.25 16.84 8.12
CA ASP A 267 11.57 17.32 7.75
C ASP A 267 11.56 17.96 6.36
N THR A 268 12.54 18.82 6.11
CA THR A 268 12.78 19.41 4.79
C THR A 268 14.20 19.12 4.36
N LEU A 269 14.36 18.33 3.31
CA LEU A 269 15.64 17.86 2.80
C LEU A 269 15.92 18.49 1.42
N THR A 270 17.06 19.15 1.28
CA THR A 270 17.59 19.66 0.01
C THR A 270 19.00 19.12 -0.18
N GLY A 271 19.23 18.24 -1.17
CA GLY A 271 20.56 17.68 -1.44
C GLY A 271 21.57 18.76 -1.86
N GLY A 272 21.14 19.67 -2.73
CA GLY A 272 22.02 20.68 -3.31
C GLY A 272 22.50 20.23 -4.69
N GLN A 273 23.72 20.60 -5.08
CA GLN A 273 24.31 20.04 -6.30
C GLN A 273 25.03 18.77 -5.95
N GLY A 274 24.88 17.71 -6.74
CA GLY A 274 25.42 16.43 -6.31
C GLY A 274 24.80 15.26 -7.00
N ASN A 275 24.98 14.08 -6.43
CA ASN A 275 24.07 12.96 -6.67
C ASN A 275 23.75 12.49 -5.25
N ASP A 276 22.64 12.98 -4.72
CA ASP A 276 22.40 12.94 -3.29
C ASP A 276 21.49 11.78 -2.91
N SER A 277 21.59 11.35 -1.66
CA SER A 277 20.71 10.35 -1.06
C SER A 277 19.94 11.01 0.07
N LEU A 278 18.63 11.11 -0.08
CA LEU A 278 17.73 11.76 0.86
C LEU A 278 16.79 10.71 1.46
N ASP A 279 16.74 10.64 2.78
CA ASP A 279 15.87 9.76 3.56
C ASP A 279 15.13 10.62 4.59
N GLY A 280 13.86 10.93 4.36
CA GLY A 280 13.07 11.74 5.28
C GLY A 280 12.88 11.00 6.61
N GLY A 281 12.39 9.77 6.51
CA GLY A 281 12.26 8.84 7.62
C GLY A 281 10.79 8.62 7.96
N GLY A 282 10.26 9.24 9.02
CA GLY A 282 8.86 9.08 9.43
C GLY A 282 8.15 10.41 9.68
N ASN A 283 6.83 10.40 9.53
CA ASN A 283 5.93 11.57 9.34
C ASN A 283 6.22 12.35 8.04
N ALA A 284 5.50 13.45 7.83
CA ALA A 284 5.48 14.16 6.54
C ALA A 284 6.76 14.93 6.24
N ASP A 285 7.46 14.46 5.22
CA ASP A 285 8.71 15.02 4.77
C ASP A 285 8.59 15.77 3.44
N THR A 286 9.47 16.75 3.26
CA THR A 286 9.55 17.59 2.07
C THR A 286 10.92 17.47 1.44
N TYR A 287 10.99 16.85 0.28
CA TYR A 287 12.19 16.78 -0.54
C TYR A 287 12.19 17.93 -1.54
N VAL A 288 13.23 18.76 -1.57
CA VAL A 288 13.34 19.90 -2.48
C VAL A 288 14.40 19.62 -3.53
N TYR A 289 14.04 19.75 -4.80
CA TYR A 289 14.95 19.53 -5.93
C TYR A 289 14.85 20.66 -6.96
N SER A 290 15.99 21.19 -7.37
CA SER A 290 16.14 22.26 -8.35
C SER A 290 16.88 21.80 -9.61
N ALA A 291 16.68 22.53 -10.71
CA ALA A 291 17.38 22.24 -11.94
C ALA A 291 18.90 22.44 -11.77
N GLY A 292 19.66 21.38 -12.02
CA GLY A 292 21.12 21.36 -11.83
C GLY A 292 21.59 20.65 -10.57
N ASP A 293 20.66 20.14 -9.75
CA ASP A 293 20.98 19.43 -8.51
C ASP A 293 21.60 18.05 -8.78
N GLY A 294 21.36 17.46 -9.96
CA GLY A 294 22.04 16.24 -10.41
C GLY A 294 21.15 15.01 -10.35
N ASN A 295 21.68 13.84 -10.01
CA ASN A 295 20.91 12.59 -9.98
C ASN A 295 20.71 12.11 -8.55
N ASP A 296 19.57 12.48 -7.97
CA ASP A 296 19.30 12.23 -6.56
C ASP A 296 18.46 10.97 -6.37
N THR A 297 18.57 10.40 -5.19
CA THR A 297 17.83 9.24 -4.73
C THR A 297 17.04 9.63 -3.49
N ILE A 298 15.73 9.46 -3.54
CA ILE A 298 14.83 9.65 -2.41
C ILE A 298 14.39 8.27 -1.94
N THR A 299 14.56 8.02 -0.65
CA THR A 299 14.00 6.85 0.04
C THR A 299 12.99 7.37 1.03
N ASP A 300 11.74 6.98 0.82
CA ASP A 300 10.68 7.22 1.78
C ASP A 300 10.15 5.88 2.26
N ALA A 301 10.64 5.46 3.43
CA ALA A 301 10.36 4.16 4.04
C ALA A 301 9.52 4.29 5.32
N GLY A 302 8.95 5.46 5.56
CA GLY A 302 8.03 5.73 6.66
C GLY A 302 6.78 4.86 6.52
N SER A 303 6.32 4.25 7.62
CA SER A 303 5.06 3.51 7.59
C SER A 303 3.92 4.47 7.26
N TYR A 304 3.18 4.23 6.17
CA TYR A 304 1.99 4.99 5.75
C TYR A 304 1.19 5.48 6.97
N ASP A 305 1.43 6.73 7.34
CA ASP A 305 0.62 7.44 8.29
C ASP A 305 -0.31 8.36 7.50
N SER A 306 -1.18 9.10 8.16
CA SER A 306 -2.08 10.03 7.46
C SER A 306 -1.37 11.30 6.98
N THR A 307 -0.03 11.33 7.00
CA THR A 307 0.75 12.48 6.60
C THR A 307 1.10 12.38 5.11
N VAL A 308 1.72 13.41 4.55
CA VAL A 308 1.89 13.58 3.11
C VAL A 308 3.35 13.90 2.84
N ASP A 309 4.07 12.91 2.33
CA ASP A 309 5.43 13.07 1.84
C ASP A 309 5.37 13.68 0.45
N LYS A 310 6.22 14.70 0.24
CA LYS A 310 6.18 15.47 -0.99
C LYS A 310 7.55 15.79 -1.56
N LEU A 311 7.62 15.68 -2.88
CA LEU A 311 8.70 16.24 -3.68
C LEU A 311 8.28 17.61 -4.23
N LEU A 312 9.03 18.65 -3.87
CA LEU A 312 8.90 20.01 -4.40
C LEU A 312 9.97 20.29 -5.45
N LEU A 313 9.52 20.46 -6.69
CA LEU A 313 10.38 20.75 -7.83
C LEU A 313 10.48 22.26 -8.09
N GLY A 314 11.70 22.74 -8.30
CA GLY A 314 12.01 24.12 -8.61
C GLY A 314 11.49 24.61 -9.98
N ALA A 315 11.61 25.92 -10.21
CA ALA A 315 11.10 26.56 -11.42
C ALA A 315 11.65 25.94 -12.71
N GLY A 316 10.77 25.69 -13.69
CA GLY A 316 11.12 25.11 -14.99
C GLY A 316 11.08 23.57 -15.04
N LEU A 317 10.96 22.90 -13.89
CA LEU A 317 10.70 21.47 -13.81
C LEU A 317 9.17 21.25 -13.82
N THR A 318 8.64 20.85 -14.97
CA THR A 318 7.19 20.69 -15.23
C THR A 318 6.87 19.28 -15.70
N PRO A 319 5.60 18.84 -15.67
CA PRO A 319 5.19 17.56 -16.25
C PRO A 319 5.64 17.38 -17.70
N ALA A 320 5.48 18.42 -18.53
CA ALA A 320 5.81 18.39 -19.95
C ALA A 320 7.32 18.24 -20.24
N THR A 321 8.17 18.52 -19.25
CA THR A 321 9.64 18.46 -19.35
C THR A 321 10.24 17.26 -18.62
N THR A 322 9.39 16.36 -18.12
CA THR A 322 9.76 15.21 -17.29
C THR A 322 9.47 13.91 -18.02
N LEU A 323 10.44 13.00 -18.05
CA LEU A 323 10.28 11.63 -18.52
C LEU A 323 10.27 10.68 -17.32
N ILE A 324 9.37 9.71 -17.35
CA ILE A 324 9.19 8.73 -16.27
C ILE A 324 9.71 7.37 -16.74
N SER A 325 10.53 6.71 -15.93
CA SER A 325 10.91 5.32 -16.15
C SER A 325 10.71 4.50 -14.89
N ARG A 326 10.30 3.23 -15.04
CA ARG A 326 10.10 2.28 -13.94
C ARG A 326 11.06 1.12 -14.07
N ASN A 327 11.69 0.72 -12.97
CA ASN A 327 12.58 -0.44 -12.90
C ASN A 327 12.29 -1.24 -11.62
N GLY A 328 11.57 -2.36 -11.76
CA GLY A 328 10.98 -3.02 -10.60
C GLY A 328 10.01 -2.07 -9.90
N ASN A 329 10.21 -1.86 -8.60
CA ASN A 329 9.38 -0.98 -7.78
C ASN A 329 9.90 0.47 -7.74
N ASP A 330 11.05 0.77 -8.36
CA ASP A 330 11.62 2.12 -8.34
C ASP A 330 11.11 2.92 -9.53
N ILE A 331 10.76 4.18 -9.31
CA ILE A 331 10.42 5.16 -10.36
C ILE A 331 11.55 6.18 -10.48
N THR A 332 11.87 6.60 -11.70
CA THR A 332 12.84 7.67 -11.95
C THR A 332 12.21 8.75 -12.80
N LEU A 333 12.25 9.99 -12.31
CA LEU A 333 11.90 11.21 -13.03
C LEU A 333 13.18 11.77 -13.65
N THR A 334 13.24 11.87 -14.97
CA THR A 334 14.38 12.44 -15.70
C THR A 334 13.96 13.77 -16.34
N PHE A 335 14.73 14.83 -16.09
CA PHE A 335 14.37 16.17 -16.55
C PHE A 335 15.11 16.53 -17.84
N SER A 336 14.40 17.18 -18.76
CA SER A 336 14.99 17.65 -20.04
C SER A 336 16.12 18.68 -19.86
N SER A 337 16.15 19.40 -18.73
CA SER A 337 17.25 20.30 -18.34
C SER A 337 18.52 19.57 -17.90
N GLY A 338 18.46 18.24 -17.74
CA GLY A 338 19.48 17.43 -17.10
C GLY A 338 19.14 17.11 -15.63
N GLY A 339 19.71 16.02 -15.12
CA GLY A 339 19.44 15.49 -13.79
C GLY A 339 18.25 14.54 -13.73
N SER A 340 18.13 13.85 -12.60
CA SER A 340 17.03 12.91 -12.33
C SER A 340 16.76 12.77 -10.84
N ILE A 341 15.58 12.27 -10.49
CA ILE A 341 15.26 11.82 -9.14
C ILE A 341 14.80 10.37 -9.23
N LYS A 342 15.47 9.49 -8.49
CA LYS A 342 15.05 8.12 -8.28
C LYS A 342 14.24 8.03 -6.98
N LEU A 343 12.96 7.69 -7.10
CA LEU A 343 12.07 7.36 -5.99
C LEU A 343 12.17 5.86 -5.71
N VAL A 344 12.77 5.50 -4.57
CA VAL A 344 13.03 4.11 -4.18
C VAL A 344 11.75 3.50 -3.63
N GLY A 345 11.35 2.35 -4.19
CA GLY A 345 10.16 1.64 -3.73
C GLY A 345 8.85 2.38 -3.97
N GLU A 346 8.82 3.36 -4.87
CA GLU A 346 7.63 4.13 -5.21
C GLU A 346 6.44 3.23 -5.57
N ASP A 347 6.67 2.05 -6.18
CA ASP A 347 5.65 1.04 -6.51
C ASP A 347 5.72 -0.23 -5.62
N ALA A 348 6.34 -0.17 -4.44
CA ALA A 348 6.51 -1.35 -3.58
C ALA A 348 5.32 -1.65 -2.66
N GLY A 349 4.39 -0.72 -2.49
CA GLY A 349 3.23 -0.87 -1.60
C GLY A 349 2.79 0.46 -1.01
N ASN A 350 1.78 0.42 -0.13
CA ASN A 350 1.29 1.61 0.56
C ASN A 350 2.33 2.14 1.56
N ALA A 351 3.30 1.35 2.02
CA ALA A 351 4.20 1.75 3.09
C ALA A 351 5.47 2.50 2.61
N THR A 352 5.53 2.89 1.34
CA THR A 352 6.72 3.49 0.73
C THR A 352 6.36 4.41 -0.43
N GLY A 353 7.24 5.36 -0.72
CA GLY A 353 7.10 6.29 -1.83
C GLY A 353 6.45 7.60 -1.43
N LEU A 354 6.20 8.47 -2.41
CA LEU A 354 5.67 9.81 -2.17
C LEU A 354 4.16 9.88 -2.43
N GLU A 355 3.42 10.58 -1.57
CA GLU A 355 2.01 10.88 -1.84
C GLU A 355 1.85 11.99 -2.88
N GLN A 356 2.85 12.88 -2.99
CA GLN A 356 2.71 14.10 -3.79
C GLN A 356 4.00 14.54 -4.50
N ILE A 357 3.87 14.93 -5.77
CA ILE A 357 4.89 15.67 -6.51
C ILE A 357 4.33 17.03 -6.89
N VAL A 358 4.96 18.10 -6.41
CA VAL A 358 4.62 19.49 -6.72
C VAL A 358 5.63 20.05 -7.70
N PHE A 359 5.19 20.30 -8.94
CA PHE A 359 6.00 20.83 -10.02
C PHE A 359 6.21 22.34 -9.90
N GLY A 360 7.27 22.85 -10.56
CA GLY A 360 7.64 24.27 -10.51
C GLY A 360 6.65 25.22 -11.18
N ASP A 361 5.67 24.71 -11.94
CA ASP A 361 4.55 25.47 -12.49
C ASP A 361 3.30 25.46 -11.59
N GLY A 362 3.37 24.80 -10.42
CA GLY A 362 2.28 24.63 -9.48
C GLY A 362 1.37 23.44 -9.78
N THR A 363 1.65 22.65 -10.82
CA THR A 363 0.96 21.37 -11.04
C THR A 363 1.30 20.42 -9.90
N THR A 364 0.30 19.67 -9.44
CA THR A 364 0.48 18.68 -8.40
C THR A 364 0.04 17.32 -8.94
N TRP A 365 0.91 16.34 -8.81
CA TRP A 365 0.59 14.94 -9.06
C TRP A 365 0.42 14.21 -7.75
N SER A 366 -0.69 13.50 -7.62
CA SER A 366 -0.79 12.35 -6.73
C SER A 366 -0.03 11.15 -7.32
N ARG A 367 0.12 10.10 -6.54
CA ARG A 367 0.62 8.80 -7.02
C ARG A 367 -0.14 8.28 -8.25
N GLN A 368 -1.47 8.34 -8.24
CA GLN A 368 -2.31 7.96 -9.39
C GLN A 368 -2.00 8.80 -10.64
N ASP A 369 -1.74 10.10 -10.47
CA ASP A 369 -1.40 10.98 -11.60
C ASP A 369 -0.03 10.63 -12.20
N LEU A 370 0.95 10.30 -11.35
CA LEU A 370 2.28 9.83 -11.77
C LEU A 370 2.18 8.53 -12.58
N GLU A 371 1.42 7.55 -12.09
CA GLU A 371 1.19 6.25 -12.73
C GLU A 371 0.46 6.41 -14.07
N SER A 372 -0.58 7.25 -14.10
CA SER A 372 -1.33 7.58 -15.33
C SER A 372 -0.44 8.28 -16.36
N ALA A 373 0.42 9.19 -15.92
CA ALA A 373 1.38 9.88 -16.79
C ALA A 373 2.43 8.90 -17.35
N TYR A 374 2.89 7.94 -16.55
CA TYR A 374 3.79 6.87 -17.01
C TYR A 374 3.12 6.02 -18.09
N ILE A 375 1.89 5.54 -17.87
CA ILE A 375 1.14 4.74 -18.84
C ILE A 375 0.94 5.52 -20.14
N ALA A 376 0.47 6.77 -20.05
CA ALA A 376 0.28 7.63 -21.23
C ALA A 376 1.59 7.84 -22.01
N GLN A 377 2.72 7.95 -21.31
CA GLN A 377 4.04 8.03 -21.95
C GLN A 377 4.40 6.75 -22.71
N GLN A 378 4.14 5.56 -22.15
CA GLN A 378 4.39 4.28 -22.83
C GLN A 378 3.54 4.14 -24.10
N VAL A 379 2.25 4.50 -24.02
CA VAL A 379 1.34 4.49 -25.16
C VAL A 379 1.81 5.47 -26.24
N ALA A 380 2.18 6.69 -25.87
CA ALA A 380 2.71 7.69 -26.81
C ALA A 380 4.02 7.25 -27.47
N ALA A 381 4.81 6.40 -26.80
CA ALA A 381 6.00 5.78 -27.35
C ALA A 381 5.70 4.56 -28.25
N GLY A 382 4.43 4.15 -28.36
CA GLY A 382 4.00 2.99 -29.14
C GLY A 382 4.35 1.65 -28.48
N ALA A 383 4.43 1.60 -27.15
CA ALA A 383 4.67 0.36 -26.42
C ALA A 383 3.48 -0.59 -26.58
N THR A 384 3.77 -1.84 -26.97
CA THR A 384 2.76 -2.90 -27.10
C THR A 384 2.75 -3.86 -25.91
N THR A 385 3.47 -3.51 -24.84
CA THR A 385 3.47 -4.25 -23.58
C THR A 385 3.47 -3.22 -22.47
N ILE A 386 2.38 -3.17 -21.72
CA ILE A 386 2.16 -2.20 -20.65
C ILE A 386 1.71 -2.97 -19.42
N THR A 387 2.40 -2.72 -18.31
CA THR A 387 2.06 -3.26 -17.00
C THR A 387 1.68 -2.09 -16.09
N GLY A 388 0.53 -2.19 -15.46
CA GLY A 388 0.01 -1.30 -14.43
C GLY A 388 0.79 -1.40 -13.11
N PHE A 389 0.20 -0.90 -12.05
CA PHE A 389 0.74 -0.71 -10.72
C PHE A 389 -0.09 -1.53 -9.73
N ASN A 390 0.46 -1.86 -8.56
CA ASN A 390 -0.16 -2.86 -7.67
C ASN A 390 -1.20 -2.29 -6.67
N LEU A 391 -1.42 -0.98 -6.61
CA LEU A 391 -2.17 -0.37 -5.49
C LEU A 391 -3.33 0.50 -5.93
N ASN A 392 -3.23 1.04 -7.13
CA ASN A 392 -4.12 2.04 -7.66
C ASN A 392 -4.91 1.45 -8.83
N ASN A 393 -5.96 2.16 -9.21
CA ASN A 393 -6.83 1.72 -10.28
C ASN A 393 -6.26 2.21 -11.60
N ASP A 394 -5.76 1.31 -12.43
CA ASP A 394 -5.11 1.69 -13.66
C ASP A 394 -6.09 1.81 -14.82
N LEU A 395 -5.84 2.79 -15.69
CA LEU A 395 -6.48 2.90 -16.98
C LEU A 395 -5.45 2.55 -18.07
N LEU A 396 -5.51 1.32 -18.58
CA LEU A 396 -4.64 0.83 -19.63
C LEU A 396 -5.38 0.88 -20.97
N ILE A 397 -4.85 1.68 -21.90
CA ILE A 397 -5.37 1.76 -23.27
C ILE A 397 -4.21 1.41 -24.21
N GLY A 398 -4.35 0.31 -24.93
CA GLY A 398 -3.38 -0.13 -25.92
C GLY A 398 -3.40 0.74 -27.18
N THR A 399 -2.69 0.27 -28.18
CA THR A 399 -2.44 0.97 -29.44
C THR A 399 -3.38 0.44 -30.53
N SER A 400 -2.95 0.52 -31.80
CA SER A 400 -3.60 -0.16 -32.91
C SER A 400 -2.83 -1.43 -33.33
N GLY A 401 -1.89 -1.87 -32.50
CA GLY A 401 -1.06 -3.06 -32.70
C GLY A 401 -1.60 -4.24 -31.89
N ALA A 402 -0.88 -5.36 -31.88
CA ALA A 402 -1.19 -6.45 -30.96
C ALA A 402 -0.52 -6.16 -29.61
N ASP A 403 -1.33 -5.84 -28.60
CA ASP A 403 -0.89 -5.34 -27.32
C ASP A 403 -1.00 -6.41 -26.21
N THR A 404 -0.16 -6.27 -25.18
CA THR A 404 -0.22 -7.08 -23.96
C THR A 404 -0.33 -6.14 -22.77
N LEU A 405 -1.49 -6.13 -22.13
CA LEU A 405 -1.83 -5.24 -21.02
C LEU A 405 -2.03 -6.06 -19.75
N SER A 406 -1.43 -5.64 -18.64
CA SER A 406 -1.60 -6.28 -17.33
C SER A 406 -1.90 -5.22 -16.28
N GLY A 407 -3.04 -5.30 -15.60
CA GLY A 407 -3.47 -4.38 -14.53
C GLY A 407 -2.70 -4.59 -13.23
N LEU A 408 -2.52 -5.85 -12.83
CA LEU A 408 -1.92 -6.32 -11.58
C LEU A 408 -2.93 -6.40 -10.44
N ASN A 409 -2.85 -5.55 -9.42
CA ASN A 409 -3.87 -5.50 -8.37
C ASN A 409 -4.44 -4.09 -8.39
N GLY A 410 -5.74 -3.97 -8.23
CA GLY A 410 -6.42 -2.70 -8.41
C GLY A 410 -7.76 -2.96 -9.06
N THR A 411 -8.65 -1.97 -9.10
CA THR A 411 -9.85 -2.08 -9.94
C THR A 411 -9.54 -1.44 -11.28
N ASP A 412 -9.03 -2.24 -12.20
CA ASP A 412 -8.38 -1.74 -13.41
C ASP A 412 -9.35 -1.66 -14.58
N THR A 413 -9.05 -0.80 -15.54
CA THR A 413 -9.78 -0.70 -16.81
C THR A 413 -8.83 -0.90 -17.97
N LEU A 414 -9.03 -1.98 -18.72
CA LEU A 414 -8.17 -2.39 -19.83
C LEU A 414 -8.92 -2.28 -21.16
N THR A 415 -8.33 -1.59 -22.13
CA THR A 415 -8.80 -1.51 -23.52
C THR A 415 -7.65 -1.88 -24.45
N GLY A 416 -7.75 -3.00 -25.17
CA GLY A 416 -6.71 -3.43 -26.12
C GLY A 416 -6.52 -2.43 -27.26
N GLY A 417 -7.63 -1.95 -27.83
CA GLY A 417 -7.62 -1.10 -29.00
C GLY A 417 -7.86 -1.92 -30.26
N GLN A 418 -7.28 -1.54 -31.38
CA GLN A 418 -7.32 -2.39 -32.58
C GLN A 418 -6.14 -3.33 -32.54
N GLY A 419 -6.31 -4.60 -32.82
CA GLY A 419 -5.21 -5.54 -32.63
C GLY A 419 -5.68 -6.97 -32.52
N ASN A 420 -4.85 -7.80 -31.91
CA ASN A 420 -5.29 -9.04 -31.31
C ASN A 420 -4.60 -9.03 -29.96
N ASP A 421 -5.33 -8.57 -28.95
CA ASP A 421 -4.71 -8.11 -27.71
C ASP A 421 -4.80 -9.17 -26.62
N SER A 422 -3.88 -9.12 -25.66
CA SER A 422 -3.89 -9.96 -24.46
C SER A 422 -4.06 -9.06 -23.25
N LEU A 423 -5.19 -9.20 -22.56
CA LEU A 423 -5.58 -8.37 -21.42
C LEU A 423 -5.63 -9.26 -20.17
N ASP A 424 -4.92 -8.86 -19.13
CA ASP A 424 -4.89 -9.53 -17.82
C ASP A 424 -5.18 -8.49 -16.74
N GLY A 425 -6.40 -8.46 -16.20
CA GLY A 425 -6.76 -7.52 -15.14
C GLY A 425 -5.96 -7.78 -13.88
N GLY A 426 -5.80 -9.05 -13.53
CA GLY A 426 -5.05 -9.52 -12.38
C GLY A 426 -5.97 -9.80 -11.21
N GLY A 427 -5.96 -8.97 -10.16
CA GLY A 427 -6.77 -9.17 -8.96
C GLY A 427 -7.58 -7.95 -8.56
N SER A 428 -8.75 -8.21 -7.97
CA SER A 428 -9.83 -7.26 -7.62
C SER A 428 -10.90 -7.18 -8.71
N ALA A 429 -11.55 -6.02 -8.94
CA ALA A 429 -12.69 -5.89 -9.85
C ALA A 429 -12.28 -5.12 -11.11
N ASP A 430 -12.06 -5.82 -12.20
CA ASP A 430 -11.51 -5.27 -13.43
C ASP A 430 -12.57 -5.06 -14.51
N THR A 431 -12.32 -4.12 -15.42
CA THR A 431 -13.19 -3.80 -16.53
C THR A 431 -12.43 -3.87 -17.85
N TYR A 432 -12.79 -4.83 -18.68
CA TYR A 432 -12.28 -5.01 -20.03
C TYR A 432 -13.23 -4.34 -21.02
N VAL A 433 -12.73 -3.42 -21.84
CA VAL A 433 -13.53 -2.70 -22.83
C VAL A 433 -13.19 -3.22 -24.22
N TYR A 434 -14.21 -3.62 -24.97
CA TYR A 434 -14.06 -4.13 -26.33
C TYR A 434 -15.08 -3.49 -27.28
N SER A 435 -14.61 -3.02 -28.42
CA SER A 435 -15.38 -2.37 -29.48
C SER A 435 -15.36 -3.15 -30.79
N ALA A 436 -16.34 -2.88 -31.65
CA ALA A 436 -16.37 -3.50 -32.98
C ALA A 436 -15.15 -3.05 -33.81
N GLY A 437 -14.38 -4.02 -34.31
CA GLY A 437 -13.15 -3.78 -35.06
C GLY A 437 -11.87 -3.87 -34.23
N ASP A 438 -11.98 -4.18 -32.94
CA ASP A 438 -10.82 -4.34 -32.05
C ASP A 438 -10.02 -5.61 -32.37
N GLY A 439 -10.65 -6.61 -33.00
CA GLY A 439 -9.97 -7.80 -33.52
C GLY A 439 -10.22 -9.03 -32.66
N ASN A 440 -9.22 -9.91 -32.50
CA ASN A 440 -9.38 -11.15 -31.72
C ASN A 440 -8.59 -11.07 -30.40
N ASP A 441 -9.28 -10.65 -29.35
CA ASP A 441 -8.65 -10.39 -28.06
C ASP A 441 -8.77 -11.59 -27.14
N THR A 442 -7.82 -11.69 -26.22
CA THR A 442 -7.75 -12.71 -25.19
C THR A 442 -7.78 -12.02 -23.84
N ILE A 443 -8.72 -12.42 -22.99
CA ILE A 443 -8.83 -11.92 -21.62
C ILE A 443 -8.50 -13.07 -20.67
N THR A 444 -7.58 -12.80 -19.75
CA THR A 444 -7.26 -13.66 -18.63
C THR A 444 -7.74 -12.98 -17.36
N ASP A 445 -8.64 -13.64 -16.66
CA ASP A 445 -9.11 -13.21 -15.36
C ASP A 445 -9.02 -14.41 -14.41
N ALA A 446 -7.86 -14.52 -13.76
CA ALA A 446 -7.47 -15.71 -13.02
C ALA A 446 -7.80 -15.62 -11.52
N ALA A 447 -8.35 -14.49 -11.06
CA ALA A 447 -8.81 -14.33 -9.69
C ALA A 447 -10.02 -15.25 -9.42
N SER A 448 -10.11 -15.77 -8.20
CA SER A 448 -11.25 -16.59 -7.77
C SER A 448 -12.44 -15.68 -7.44
N TYR A 449 -13.64 -15.96 -7.98
CA TYR A 449 -14.95 -15.35 -7.68
C TYR A 449 -15.00 -14.91 -6.21
N ASP A 450 -14.60 -13.67 -5.95
CA ASP A 450 -14.73 -13.04 -4.65
C ASP A 450 -15.96 -12.13 -4.73
N SER A 451 -16.05 -11.07 -3.91
CA SER A 451 -17.15 -10.11 -4.02
C SER A 451 -16.97 -9.09 -5.15
N ASN A 452 -15.84 -9.11 -5.83
CA ASN A 452 -15.50 -8.26 -6.96
C ASN A 452 -16.17 -8.81 -8.22
N VAL A 453 -16.50 -7.89 -9.13
CA VAL A 453 -17.26 -8.19 -10.33
C VAL A 453 -16.46 -7.67 -11.50
N ASP A 454 -15.72 -8.57 -12.12
CA ASP A 454 -15.01 -8.39 -13.37
C ASP A 454 -16.03 -8.30 -14.51
N LYS A 455 -15.78 -7.34 -15.39
CA LYS A 455 -16.72 -6.92 -16.42
C LYS A 455 -16.08 -6.90 -17.77
N LEU A 456 -16.71 -7.57 -18.72
CA LEU A 456 -16.51 -7.28 -20.13
C LEU A 456 -17.57 -6.29 -20.60
N LEU A 457 -17.15 -5.06 -20.90
CA LEU A 457 -17.99 -3.99 -21.43
C LEU A 457 -17.85 -3.91 -22.95
N LEU A 458 -18.94 -4.16 -23.66
CA LEU A 458 -18.98 -4.16 -25.11
C LEU A 458 -19.52 -2.83 -25.67
N GLY A 459 -18.89 -2.36 -26.74
CA GLY A 459 -19.28 -1.13 -27.44
C GLY A 459 -20.72 -1.18 -28.00
N ALA A 460 -21.29 0.00 -28.26
CA ALA A 460 -22.72 0.20 -28.56
C ALA A 460 -23.32 -0.67 -29.69
N SER A 461 -22.51 -1.10 -30.66
CA SER A 461 -22.95 -1.95 -31.79
C SER A 461 -22.92 -3.45 -31.51
N LEU A 462 -22.36 -3.88 -30.39
CA LEU A 462 -22.23 -5.27 -30.02
C LEU A 462 -23.37 -5.64 -29.06
N VAL A 463 -24.32 -6.43 -29.56
CA VAL A 463 -25.56 -6.80 -28.85
C VAL A 463 -25.68 -8.31 -28.73
N ALA A 464 -26.38 -8.76 -27.68
CA ALA A 464 -26.49 -10.17 -27.32
C ALA A 464 -27.08 -11.05 -28.45
N SER A 465 -27.98 -10.52 -29.28
CA SER A 465 -28.59 -11.26 -30.39
C SER A 465 -27.62 -11.59 -31.53
N ASP A 466 -26.56 -10.79 -31.67
CA ASP A 466 -25.56 -10.92 -32.73
C ASP A 466 -24.28 -11.62 -32.23
N THR A 467 -24.21 -11.91 -30.94
CA THR A 467 -23.10 -12.65 -30.32
C THR A 467 -23.33 -14.16 -30.40
N ARG A 468 -22.31 -14.88 -30.83
CA ARG A 468 -22.23 -16.34 -30.78
C ARG A 468 -21.25 -16.73 -29.69
N VAL A 469 -21.61 -17.74 -28.90
CA VAL A 469 -20.77 -18.25 -27.82
C VAL A 469 -20.32 -19.66 -28.18
N GLY A 470 -19.01 -19.89 -28.16
CA GLY A 470 -18.39 -21.20 -28.31
C GLY A 470 -17.44 -21.49 -27.16
N ARG A 471 -16.81 -22.67 -27.17
CA ARG A 471 -15.86 -23.10 -26.14
C ARG A 471 -14.67 -23.78 -26.79
N ILE A 472 -13.44 -23.54 -26.34
CA ILE A 472 -12.24 -24.32 -26.72
C ILE A 472 -11.54 -24.78 -25.44
N GLY A 473 -11.55 -26.09 -25.17
CA GLY A 473 -11.01 -26.61 -23.91
C GLY A 473 -11.79 -26.05 -22.71
N ASN A 474 -11.16 -25.22 -21.87
CA ASN A 474 -11.83 -24.53 -20.77
C ASN A 474 -12.08 -23.04 -21.03
N ASP A 475 -11.80 -22.57 -22.23
CA ASP A 475 -11.96 -21.16 -22.60
C ASP A 475 -13.31 -20.95 -23.27
N VAL A 476 -13.92 -19.79 -23.07
CA VAL A 476 -15.17 -19.38 -23.71
C VAL A 476 -14.86 -18.33 -24.78
N ILE A 477 -15.51 -18.43 -25.93
CA ILE A 477 -15.28 -17.55 -27.08
C ILE A 477 -16.57 -16.80 -27.39
N LEU A 478 -16.53 -15.47 -27.40
CA LEU A 478 -17.59 -14.62 -27.91
C LEU A 478 -17.19 -14.16 -29.31
N ALA A 479 -17.98 -14.52 -30.32
CA ALA A 479 -17.80 -14.09 -31.71
C ALA A 479 -18.97 -13.19 -32.13
N PHE A 480 -18.67 -12.04 -32.74
CA PHE A 480 -19.67 -11.02 -33.07
C PHE A 480 -20.05 -11.09 -34.55
N ALA A 481 -21.26 -11.57 -34.85
CA ALA A 481 -21.74 -11.73 -36.21
C ALA A 481 -21.84 -10.36 -36.92
N GLY A 482 -21.26 -10.24 -38.12
CA GLY A 482 -21.35 -9.04 -38.95
C GLY A 482 -20.46 -7.85 -38.54
N ALA A 483 -19.93 -7.83 -37.31
CA ALA A 483 -18.98 -6.81 -36.83
C ALA A 483 -17.51 -7.21 -37.07
N GLY A 484 -17.22 -8.52 -37.12
CA GLY A 484 -15.86 -9.05 -37.17
C GLY A 484 -15.20 -9.05 -35.78
N GLY A 485 -14.20 -9.91 -35.59
CA GLY A 485 -13.49 -10.05 -34.31
C GLY A 485 -14.11 -11.06 -33.33
N SER A 486 -13.39 -11.34 -32.26
CA SER A 486 -13.81 -12.23 -31.18
C SER A 486 -13.11 -11.90 -29.87
N ILE A 487 -13.65 -12.42 -28.77
CA ILE A 487 -13.02 -12.38 -27.46
C ILE A 487 -12.90 -13.81 -26.97
N ARG A 488 -11.70 -14.21 -26.54
CA ARG A 488 -11.43 -15.48 -25.86
C ARG A 488 -11.23 -15.21 -24.37
N LEU A 489 -12.15 -15.69 -23.55
CA LEU A 489 -12.07 -15.69 -22.09
C LEU A 489 -11.33 -16.96 -21.65
N ILE A 490 -10.11 -16.81 -21.14
CA ILE A 490 -9.26 -17.94 -20.74
C ILE A 490 -9.78 -18.55 -19.44
N GLY A 491 -9.97 -19.87 -19.44
CA GLY A 491 -10.29 -20.63 -18.23
C GLY A 491 -11.70 -20.43 -17.65
N GLU A 492 -12.56 -19.65 -18.31
CA GLU A 492 -13.95 -19.36 -17.90
C GLU A 492 -14.73 -20.62 -17.49
N ALA A 493 -14.53 -21.74 -18.19
CA ALA A 493 -15.23 -23.00 -17.98
C ALA A 493 -14.46 -24.03 -17.11
N ASN A 494 -13.45 -23.60 -16.34
CA ASN A 494 -12.69 -24.46 -15.42
C ASN A 494 -13.49 -24.92 -14.19
N GLY A 495 -14.61 -24.26 -13.86
CA GLY A 495 -15.47 -24.62 -12.72
C GLY A 495 -14.87 -24.29 -11.35
N SER A 496 -13.67 -23.69 -11.30
CA SER A 496 -12.99 -23.17 -10.11
C SER A 496 -13.53 -21.83 -9.62
N GLY A 497 -14.46 -21.25 -10.37
CA GLY A 497 -14.98 -19.93 -10.12
C GLY A 497 -13.98 -18.84 -10.50
N THR A 498 -13.52 -18.85 -11.74
CA THR A 498 -12.50 -17.96 -12.30
C THR A 498 -13.01 -17.50 -13.67
N GLY A 499 -12.69 -16.28 -14.10
CA GLY A 499 -13.22 -15.70 -15.34
C GLY A 499 -14.28 -14.64 -15.08
N ILE A 500 -14.83 -14.05 -16.14
CA ILE A 500 -15.65 -12.84 -16.08
C ILE A 500 -17.03 -13.10 -15.46
N GLU A 501 -17.40 -12.36 -14.41
CA GLU A 501 -18.71 -12.47 -13.76
C GLU A 501 -19.83 -11.87 -14.62
N GLN A 502 -19.51 -10.84 -15.41
CA GLN A 502 -20.51 -10.08 -16.15
C GLN A 502 -20.04 -9.61 -17.54
N VAL A 503 -20.85 -9.90 -18.56
CA VAL A 503 -20.75 -9.26 -19.88
C VAL A 503 -21.86 -8.23 -20.01
N VAL A 504 -21.51 -6.99 -20.31
CA VAL A 504 -22.43 -5.87 -20.52
C VAL A 504 -22.41 -5.48 -21.99
N PHE A 505 -23.53 -5.68 -22.67
CA PHE A 505 -23.70 -5.38 -24.09
C PHE A 505 -24.01 -3.89 -24.33
N GLY A 506 -23.80 -3.44 -25.57
CA GLY A 506 -24.01 -2.04 -25.96
C GLY A 506 -25.46 -1.53 -25.81
N ASP A 507 -26.44 -2.44 -25.77
CA ASP A 507 -27.85 -2.13 -25.52
C ASP A 507 -28.25 -2.18 -24.02
N GLY A 508 -27.28 -2.45 -23.13
CA GLY A 508 -27.50 -2.61 -21.69
C GLY A 508 -27.94 -4.02 -21.27
N THR A 509 -28.09 -4.96 -22.20
CA THR A 509 -28.28 -6.38 -21.86
C THR A 509 -27.07 -6.88 -21.08
N THR A 510 -27.29 -7.72 -20.06
CA THR A 510 -26.20 -8.31 -19.28
C THR A 510 -26.29 -9.83 -19.28
N TRP A 511 -25.16 -10.50 -19.52
CA TRP A 511 -24.99 -11.93 -19.24
C TRP A 511 -24.14 -12.11 -17.99
N SER A 512 -24.54 -13.03 -17.12
CA SER A 512 -23.68 -13.51 -16.04
C SER A 512 -22.70 -14.57 -16.56
N GLY A 513 -21.60 -14.82 -15.84
CA GLY A 513 -20.71 -15.96 -16.12
C GLY A 513 -21.47 -17.29 -16.23
N GLN A 514 -22.48 -17.52 -15.37
CA GLN A 514 -23.35 -18.70 -15.48
C GLN A 514 -24.15 -18.76 -16.79
N THR A 515 -24.56 -17.62 -17.31
CA THR A 515 -25.24 -17.52 -18.61
C THR A 515 -24.25 -17.84 -19.74
N LEU A 516 -23.03 -17.30 -19.69
CA LEU A 516 -21.96 -17.61 -20.64
C LEU A 516 -21.67 -19.11 -20.68
N LEU A 517 -21.49 -19.74 -19.52
CA LEU A 517 -21.24 -21.18 -19.43
C LEU A 517 -22.38 -22.03 -19.99
N SER A 518 -23.62 -21.59 -19.80
CA SER A 518 -24.79 -22.27 -20.35
C SER A 518 -24.84 -22.16 -21.88
N LEU A 519 -24.49 -20.99 -22.43
CA LEU A 519 -24.41 -20.75 -23.87
C LEU A 519 -23.22 -21.47 -24.52
N ALA A 520 -22.13 -21.66 -23.79
CA ALA A 520 -20.92 -22.37 -24.24
C ALA A 520 -21.00 -23.91 -24.11
N SER A 521 -22.11 -24.46 -23.60
CA SER A 521 -22.29 -25.89 -23.40
C SER A 521 -22.50 -26.62 -24.74
N PRO A 522 -21.79 -27.74 -25.02
CA PRO A 522 -22.07 -28.58 -26.18
C PRO A 522 -23.36 -29.40 -26.02
N VAL A 523 -24.00 -29.38 -24.84
CA VAL A 523 -25.31 -30.00 -24.59
C VAL A 523 -26.36 -28.90 -24.43
N GLY A 524 -27.40 -28.96 -25.26
CA GLY A 524 -28.55 -28.06 -25.27
C GLY A 524 -29.60 -28.37 -24.19
N THR A 525 -30.75 -27.72 -24.31
CA THR A 525 -31.92 -27.84 -23.42
C THR A 525 -33.12 -28.30 -24.22
N SER A 526 -34.31 -28.46 -23.63
CA SER A 526 -35.51 -28.80 -24.41
C SER A 526 -36.08 -27.63 -25.24
N GLY A 527 -35.34 -26.55 -25.39
CA GLY A 527 -35.72 -25.33 -26.13
C GLY A 527 -34.84 -25.16 -27.36
N ASN A 528 -35.02 -24.08 -28.12
CA ASN A 528 -34.20 -23.84 -29.31
C ASN A 528 -32.79 -23.42 -28.91
N ASN A 529 -31.77 -24.19 -29.30
CA ASN A 529 -30.37 -23.90 -29.01
C ASN A 529 -29.57 -23.54 -30.27
N ALA A 530 -28.47 -22.81 -30.07
CA ALA A 530 -27.41 -22.67 -31.06
C ALA A 530 -26.11 -23.13 -30.40
N LEU A 531 -25.61 -24.30 -30.82
CA LEU A 531 -24.42 -24.95 -30.27
C LEU A 531 -23.25 -24.79 -31.25
N TYR A 532 -22.09 -24.43 -30.74
CA TYR A 532 -20.90 -24.18 -31.56
C TYR A 532 -19.74 -25.03 -31.05
N GLY A 533 -19.08 -25.71 -31.98
CA GLY A 533 -17.92 -26.55 -31.76
C GLY A 533 -16.59 -25.85 -31.89
N THR A 534 -15.56 -26.65 -31.74
CA THR A 534 -14.16 -26.31 -31.85
C THR A 534 -13.58 -26.80 -33.17
N THR A 535 -12.29 -26.53 -33.39
CA THR A 535 -11.53 -27.23 -34.43
C THR A 535 -11.18 -28.68 -34.05
N GLY A 536 -11.44 -29.10 -32.81
CA GLY A 536 -11.24 -30.45 -32.26
C GLY A 536 -12.51 -31.30 -32.35
N ASN A 537 -12.54 -32.47 -31.70
CA ASN A 537 -13.69 -33.37 -31.74
C ASN A 537 -14.70 -33.00 -30.63
N ASP A 538 -15.92 -32.64 -31.01
CA ASP A 538 -16.98 -32.27 -30.08
C ASP A 538 -18.14 -33.29 -30.05
N SER A 539 -19.00 -33.20 -29.04
CA SER A 539 -20.20 -34.03 -28.92
C SER A 539 -21.40 -33.18 -28.55
N PHE A 540 -22.29 -33.01 -29.51
CA PHE A 540 -23.47 -32.17 -29.41
C PHE A 540 -24.71 -32.99 -29.09
N ASP A 541 -25.49 -32.54 -28.11
CA ASP A 541 -26.81 -33.11 -27.83
C ASP A 541 -27.79 -31.98 -27.55
N GLY A 542 -28.65 -31.69 -28.52
CA GLY A 542 -29.61 -30.59 -28.45
C GLY A 542 -30.69 -30.79 -27.39
N LYS A 543 -30.96 -32.01 -26.90
CA LYS A 543 -32.06 -32.33 -25.95
C LYS A 543 -33.49 -31.95 -26.39
N GLY A 544 -33.66 -31.32 -27.55
CA GLY A 544 -34.91 -31.13 -28.28
C GLY A 544 -35.27 -29.66 -28.45
N GLY A 545 -36.00 -29.30 -29.51
CA GLY A 545 -36.24 -27.91 -29.88
C GLY A 545 -36.09 -27.72 -31.39
N SER A 546 -35.80 -26.50 -31.82
CA SER A 546 -35.26 -26.23 -33.15
C SER A 546 -33.84 -25.71 -33.00
N ASP A 547 -32.88 -26.62 -33.19
CA ASP A 547 -31.48 -26.41 -32.85
C ASP A 547 -30.62 -26.14 -34.09
N LEU A 548 -29.65 -25.25 -33.95
CA LEU A 548 -28.54 -25.06 -34.88
C LEU A 548 -27.26 -25.58 -34.22
N VAL A 549 -26.49 -26.41 -34.92
CA VAL A 549 -25.20 -26.89 -34.46
C VAL A 549 -24.14 -26.61 -35.53
N VAL A 550 -23.07 -25.91 -35.16
CA VAL A 550 -21.94 -25.59 -36.05
C VAL A 550 -20.69 -26.31 -35.55
N GLY A 551 -20.14 -27.24 -36.34
CA GLY A 551 -19.02 -28.11 -35.91
C GLY A 551 -17.66 -27.40 -35.79
N GLN A 552 -17.28 -26.57 -36.79
CA GLN A 552 -16.00 -25.86 -36.87
C GLN A 552 -14.73 -26.73 -37.05
N GLY A 553 -14.82 -28.06 -37.12
CA GLY A 553 -13.71 -28.96 -37.48
C GLY A 553 -13.79 -30.33 -36.82
N GLY A 554 -12.65 -31.02 -36.68
CA GLY A 554 -12.57 -32.30 -35.96
C GLY A 554 -13.46 -33.44 -36.47
N ASN A 555 -13.66 -34.45 -35.62
CA ASN A 555 -14.61 -35.54 -35.84
C ASN A 555 -15.72 -35.42 -34.79
N ASP A 556 -16.71 -34.60 -35.09
CA ASP A 556 -17.80 -34.30 -34.17
C ASP A 556 -18.85 -35.40 -34.10
N ILE A 557 -19.56 -35.48 -32.97
CA ILE A 557 -20.73 -36.32 -32.78
C ILE A 557 -21.95 -35.43 -32.64
N TYR A 558 -22.95 -35.62 -33.50
CA TYR A 558 -24.24 -34.95 -33.42
C TYR A 558 -25.28 -35.95 -32.94
N VAL A 559 -25.81 -35.77 -31.73
CA VAL A 559 -26.82 -36.66 -31.14
C VAL A 559 -28.22 -36.15 -31.47
N PHE A 560 -29.06 -37.05 -31.98
CA PHE A 560 -30.47 -36.75 -32.23
C PHE A 560 -31.36 -37.94 -31.82
N ASN A 561 -32.32 -37.70 -30.94
CA ASN A 561 -33.29 -38.70 -30.49
C ASN A 561 -34.69 -38.42 -31.06
N ALA A 562 -35.54 -39.44 -31.13
CA ALA A 562 -36.94 -39.27 -31.51
C ALA A 562 -37.64 -38.27 -30.57
N GLY A 563 -38.39 -37.33 -31.13
CA GLY A 563 -39.07 -36.27 -30.41
C GLY A 563 -38.24 -35.01 -30.17
N TYR A 564 -37.01 -34.93 -30.69
CA TYR A 564 -36.16 -33.73 -30.58
C TYR A 564 -36.59 -32.59 -31.50
N GLY A 565 -37.50 -32.80 -32.45
CA GLY A 565 -37.96 -31.72 -33.32
C GLY A 565 -36.96 -31.45 -34.45
N ARG A 566 -36.46 -30.23 -34.57
CA ARG A 566 -35.64 -29.82 -35.73
C ARG A 566 -34.19 -29.65 -35.35
N LEU A 567 -33.28 -30.22 -36.14
CA LEU A 567 -31.85 -30.03 -36.01
C LEU A 567 -31.27 -29.56 -37.34
N GLU A 568 -30.54 -28.45 -37.33
CA GLU A 568 -29.73 -27.96 -38.42
C GLU A 568 -28.25 -28.13 -38.07
N ILE A 569 -27.52 -28.89 -38.89
CA ILE A 569 -26.09 -29.12 -38.73
C ILE A 569 -25.36 -28.37 -39.84
N ASP A 570 -24.41 -27.54 -39.43
CA ASP A 570 -23.41 -26.94 -40.28
C ASP A 570 -22.03 -27.49 -39.88
N ASN A 571 -21.60 -28.55 -40.55
CA ASN A 571 -20.40 -29.33 -40.20
C ASN A 571 -19.09 -28.62 -40.58
N GLN A 572 -19.06 -27.28 -40.72
CA GLN A 572 -17.91 -26.54 -41.26
C GLN A 572 -16.56 -27.01 -40.71
N GLY A 573 -15.52 -26.98 -41.55
CA GLY A 573 -14.17 -27.40 -41.18
C GLY A 573 -13.64 -28.50 -42.09
N GLY A 574 -12.42 -28.99 -41.84
CA GLY A 574 -11.84 -30.16 -42.53
C GLY A 574 -11.57 -30.00 -44.04
N SER A 575 -10.92 -31.03 -44.61
CA SER A 575 -10.65 -31.13 -46.07
C SER A 575 -11.48 -32.22 -46.78
N SER A 576 -12.23 -33.01 -46.03
CA SER A 576 -13.03 -34.16 -46.48
C SER A 576 -14.21 -34.39 -45.54
N ALA A 577 -15.06 -35.38 -45.80
CA ALA A 577 -16.12 -35.78 -44.88
C ALA A 577 -15.52 -36.15 -43.51
N HIS A 578 -16.17 -35.69 -42.43
CA HIS A 578 -15.76 -35.88 -41.04
C HIS A 578 -16.97 -35.79 -40.10
N GLY A 579 -16.86 -36.35 -38.91
CA GLY A 579 -17.96 -36.36 -37.93
C GLY A 579 -19.04 -37.42 -38.19
N GLU A 580 -19.91 -37.60 -37.20
CA GLU A 580 -20.89 -38.68 -37.08
C GLU A 580 -22.23 -38.14 -36.57
N LEU A 581 -23.34 -38.51 -37.22
CA LEU A 581 -24.69 -38.28 -36.70
C LEU A 581 -25.18 -39.55 -35.98
N GLN A 582 -25.37 -39.47 -34.67
CA GLN A 582 -25.88 -40.55 -33.82
C GLN A 582 -27.39 -40.42 -33.61
N LEU A 583 -28.14 -41.35 -34.22
CA LEU A 583 -29.58 -41.44 -34.10
C LEU A 583 -29.95 -42.44 -32.99
N GLY A 584 -30.58 -41.93 -31.93
CA GLY A 584 -30.91 -42.75 -30.77
C GLY A 584 -32.20 -43.58 -30.90
N SER A 585 -32.75 -44.00 -29.77
CA SER A 585 -33.89 -44.93 -29.74
C SER A 585 -35.15 -44.32 -30.37
N GLY A 586 -35.88 -45.13 -31.14
CA GLY A 586 -37.06 -44.68 -31.90
C GLY A 586 -36.77 -44.20 -33.33
N LEU A 587 -35.50 -44.00 -33.68
CA LEU A 587 -35.04 -43.74 -35.04
C LEU A 587 -34.31 -44.97 -35.58
N ALA A 588 -34.88 -45.60 -36.60
CA ALA A 588 -34.36 -46.80 -37.23
C ALA A 588 -34.36 -46.61 -38.75
N ALA A 589 -33.67 -47.49 -39.49
CA ALA A 589 -33.63 -47.46 -40.95
C ALA A 589 -35.03 -47.36 -41.60
N GLN A 590 -36.03 -48.00 -40.99
CA GLN A 590 -37.41 -48.04 -41.46
C GLN A 590 -38.28 -46.86 -40.99
N THR A 591 -37.72 -45.89 -40.27
CA THR A 591 -38.45 -44.69 -39.80
C THR A 591 -37.84 -43.39 -40.32
N LEU A 592 -36.85 -43.45 -41.20
CA LEU A 592 -36.10 -42.28 -41.69
C LEU A 592 -36.26 -42.13 -43.20
N TRP A 593 -36.55 -40.93 -43.66
CA TRP A 593 -36.67 -40.56 -45.05
C TRP A 593 -35.62 -39.54 -45.45
N PHE A 594 -34.75 -39.90 -46.39
CA PHE A 594 -33.64 -39.08 -46.88
C PHE A 594 -34.02 -38.39 -48.18
N LYS A 595 -33.77 -37.08 -48.24
CA LYS A 595 -34.10 -36.24 -49.39
C LYS A 595 -33.01 -35.20 -49.62
N GLN A 596 -32.61 -35.05 -50.87
CA GLN A 596 -31.83 -33.88 -51.30
C GLN A 596 -32.75 -32.66 -51.44
N ASN A 597 -32.37 -31.54 -50.82
CA ASN A 597 -33.07 -30.27 -50.94
C ASN A 597 -32.08 -29.16 -51.33
N GLY A 598 -31.97 -28.88 -52.63
CA GLY A 598 -30.89 -28.02 -53.13
C GLY A 598 -29.53 -28.67 -52.91
N THR A 599 -28.63 -27.97 -52.21
CA THR A 599 -27.32 -28.48 -51.79
C THR A 599 -27.36 -29.24 -50.45
N ASP A 600 -28.49 -29.25 -49.75
CA ASP A 600 -28.57 -29.79 -48.38
C ASP A 600 -29.11 -31.23 -48.38
N LEU A 601 -28.72 -31.99 -47.35
CA LEU A 601 -29.33 -33.28 -47.02
C LEU A 601 -30.42 -33.07 -45.97
N LEU A 602 -31.62 -33.59 -46.23
CA LEU A 602 -32.74 -33.59 -45.30
C LEU A 602 -33.06 -35.02 -44.89
N ILE A 603 -33.14 -35.26 -43.58
CA ILE A 603 -33.56 -36.51 -42.97
C ILE A 603 -34.86 -36.25 -42.21
N GLN A 604 -35.96 -36.85 -42.65
CA GLN A 604 -37.29 -36.68 -42.09
C GLN A 604 -37.71 -37.96 -41.36
N GLY A 605 -38.12 -37.85 -40.09
CA GLY A 605 -38.79 -38.95 -39.41
C GLY A 605 -40.16 -39.22 -40.04
N ILE A 606 -40.43 -40.47 -40.42
CA ILE A 606 -41.73 -40.89 -40.97
C ILE A 606 -42.82 -40.65 -39.93
N GLY A 607 -43.82 -39.83 -40.29
CA GLY A 607 -44.98 -39.55 -39.45
C GLY A 607 -44.67 -38.75 -38.19
N SER A 608 -43.49 -38.12 -38.11
CA SER A 608 -43.10 -37.28 -36.97
C SER A 608 -42.75 -35.86 -37.41
N MET A 609 -42.65 -34.95 -36.42
CA MET A 609 -42.14 -33.59 -36.64
C MET A 609 -40.61 -33.54 -36.65
N ASP A 610 -39.94 -34.69 -36.45
CA ASP A 610 -38.49 -34.75 -36.34
C ASP A 610 -37.83 -34.59 -37.70
N GLN A 611 -36.89 -33.65 -37.80
CA GLN A 611 -36.22 -33.33 -39.05
C GLN A 611 -34.78 -32.89 -38.79
N ILE A 612 -33.84 -33.49 -39.51
CA ILE A 612 -32.44 -33.10 -39.49
C ILE A 612 -32.08 -32.54 -40.87
N LYS A 613 -31.53 -31.33 -40.93
CA LYS A 613 -30.95 -30.72 -42.12
C LYS A 613 -29.44 -30.65 -41.94
N ILE A 614 -28.68 -31.22 -42.87
CA ILE A 614 -27.22 -31.05 -42.92
C ILE A 614 -26.90 -30.14 -44.10
N GLY A 615 -26.37 -28.96 -43.78
CA GLY A 615 -26.11 -27.88 -44.74
C GLY A 615 -25.03 -28.25 -45.75
N ASN A 616 -25.24 -27.86 -47.01
CA ASN A 616 -24.28 -27.97 -48.11
C ASN A 616 -23.70 -29.38 -48.40
N TRP A 617 -24.35 -30.44 -47.92
CA TRP A 617 -23.95 -31.84 -48.10
C TRP A 617 -23.56 -32.21 -49.54
N PHE A 618 -24.34 -31.75 -50.52
CA PHE A 618 -24.15 -32.06 -51.94
C PHE A 618 -23.31 -31.00 -52.69
N GLY A 619 -22.92 -29.91 -52.03
CA GLY A 619 -22.14 -28.83 -52.61
C GLY A 619 -20.65 -28.87 -52.26
N ALA A 620 -20.28 -29.41 -51.09
CA ALA A 620 -18.88 -29.52 -50.67
C ALA A 620 -18.59 -30.79 -49.84
N SER A 621 -17.49 -31.49 -50.14
CA SER A 621 -17.12 -32.73 -49.45
C SER A 621 -16.78 -32.54 -47.99
N ASN A 622 -16.34 -31.35 -47.59
CA ASN A 622 -16.03 -31.02 -46.20
C ASN A 622 -17.28 -30.62 -45.38
N ALA A 623 -18.43 -30.44 -46.00
CA ALA A 623 -19.71 -30.25 -45.31
C ALA A 623 -20.44 -31.58 -45.02
N GLN A 624 -19.88 -32.71 -45.47
CA GLN A 624 -20.44 -34.05 -45.30
C GLN A 624 -20.02 -34.65 -43.97
N LEU A 625 -20.94 -35.39 -43.34
CA LEU A 625 -20.61 -36.30 -42.25
C LEU A 625 -20.00 -37.58 -42.80
N SER A 626 -19.03 -38.16 -42.08
CA SER A 626 -18.43 -39.45 -42.44
C SER A 626 -19.42 -40.59 -42.37
N GLU A 627 -20.31 -40.57 -41.38
CA GLU A 627 -21.31 -41.62 -41.18
C GLU A 627 -22.55 -41.11 -40.43
N ILE A 628 -23.66 -41.80 -40.67
CA ILE A 628 -24.88 -41.72 -39.87
C ILE A 628 -25.08 -43.07 -39.20
N LYS A 629 -25.21 -43.09 -37.87
CA LYS A 629 -25.25 -44.31 -37.07
C LYS A 629 -26.55 -44.43 -36.30
N LEU A 630 -27.15 -45.62 -36.32
CA LEU A 630 -28.34 -45.97 -35.56
C LEU A 630 -27.96 -46.54 -34.19
N SER A 631 -28.93 -46.49 -33.26
CA SER A 631 -28.79 -47.07 -31.91
C SER A 631 -28.52 -48.58 -31.87
N ASP A 632 -28.84 -49.32 -32.94
CA ASP A 632 -28.53 -50.75 -33.07
C ASP A 632 -27.11 -51.04 -33.59
N GLY A 633 -26.34 -49.99 -33.90
CA GLY A 633 -24.97 -50.05 -34.40
C GLY A 633 -24.86 -49.99 -35.92
N ASN A 634 -25.96 -50.10 -36.68
CA ASN A 634 -25.92 -50.00 -38.13
C ASN A 634 -25.54 -48.58 -38.59
N LYS A 635 -24.79 -48.50 -39.68
CA LYS A 635 -24.21 -47.29 -40.26
C LYS A 635 -24.69 -47.07 -41.68
N LEU A 636 -24.75 -45.81 -42.08
CA LEU A 636 -24.99 -45.33 -43.43
C LEU A 636 -23.88 -44.35 -43.80
N ASP A 637 -23.06 -44.73 -44.77
CA ASP A 637 -21.93 -43.93 -45.25
C ASP A 637 -21.98 -43.74 -46.79
N ALA A 638 -21.14 -44.43 -47.54
CA ALA A 638 -21.02 -44.38 -48.99
C ALA A 638 -22.32 -44.74 -49.74
N GLN A 639 -23.26 -45.46 -49.11
CA GLN A 639 -24.54 -45.84 -49.73
C GLN A 639 -25.64 -44.77 -49.57
N LEU A 640 -25.41 -43.67 -48.85
CA LEU A 640 -26.42 -42.61 -48.67
C LEU A 640 -27.01 -42.12 -50.01
N ASN A 641 -26.17 -41.87 -51.00
CA ASN A 641 -26.62 -41.34 -52.31
C ASN A 641 -27.55 -42.31 -53.03
N GLN A 642 -27.36 -43.61 -52.87
CA GLN A 642 -28.25 -44.64 -53.41
C GLN A 642 -29.62 -44.57 -52.72
N LEU A 643 -29.63 -44.43 -51.39
CA LEU A 643 -30.86 -44.33 -50.61
C LEU A 643 -31.66 -43.07 -50.95
N VAL A 644 -30.99 -41.91 -51.02
CA VAL A 644 -31.59 -40.64 -51.45
C VAL A 644 -32.19 -40.77 -52.86
N SER A 645 -31.50 -41.43 -53.79
CA SER A 645 -31.98 -41.63 -55.16
C SER A 645 -33.22 -42.54 -55.23
N ALA A 646 -33.23 -43.63 -54.46
CA ALA A 646 -34.37 -44.55 -54.39
C ALA A 646 -35.61 -43.88 -53.79
N MET A 647 -35.44 -43.12 -52.71
CA MET A 647 -36.51 -42.34 -52.08
C MET A 647 -37.04 -41.24 -53.02
N ALA A 648 -36.17 -40.54 -53.74
CA ALA A 648 -36.60 -39.57 -54.75
C ALA A 648 -37.41 -40.22 -55.89
N ALA A 649 -36.97 -41.36 -56.42
CA ALA A 649 -37.69 -42.10 -57.46
C ALA A 649 -39.08 -42.58 -56.99
N PHE A 650 -39.18 -43.00 -55.73
CA PHE A 650 -40.45 -43.35 -55.12
C PHE A 650 -41.40 -42.15 -55.05
N THR A 651 -40.94 -40.99 -54.56
CA THR A 651 -41.76 -39.77 -54.48
C THR A 651 -42.25 -39.31 -55.85
N VAL A 652 -41.41 -39.40 -56.89
CA VAL A 652 -41.81 -39.07 -58.28
C VAL A 652 -42.94 -39.99 -58.75
N SER A 653 -42.87 -41.28 -58.41
CA SER A 653 -43.89 -42.27 -58.78
C SER A 653 -45.16 -42.18 -57.91
N ASN A 654 -45.07 -41.49 -56.77
CA ASN A 654 -46.13 -41.38 -55.76
C ASN A 654 -46.28 -39.93 -55.29
N PRO A 655 -46.79 -39.01 -56.13
CA PRO A 655 -46.80 -37.57 -55.86
C PRO A 655 -47.65 -37.13 -54.66
N GLY A 656 -48.51 -38.02 -54.12
CA GLY A 656 -49.29 -37.77 -52.90
C GLY A 656 -48.65 -38.28 -51.62
N PHE A 657 -47.46 -38.88 -51.68
CA PHE A 657 -46.73 -39.34 -50.50
C PHE A 657 -45.98 -38.18 -49.84
N ASP A 658 -46.26 -37.95 -48.57
CA ASP A 658 -45.53 -37.01 -47.73
C ASP A 658 -44.96 -37.76 -46.51
N PRO A 659 -43.63 -37.86 -46.38
CA PRO A 659 -43.00 -38.57 -45.27
C PRO A 659 -43.36 -37.97 -43.90
N ALA A 660 -43.67 -36.67 -43.82
CA ALA A 660 -44.02 -36.02 -42.55
C ALA A 660 -45.40 -36.45 -42.02
N THR A 661 -46.31 -36.88 -42.90
CA THR A 661 -47.69 -37.26 -42.53
C THR A 661 -47.98 -38.76 -42.73
N ALA A 662 -47.04 -39.51 -43.29
CA ALA A 662 -47.15 -40.96 -43.47
C ALA A 662 -47.17 -41.71 -42.13
N THR A 663 -48.01 -42.73 -42.00
CA THR A 663 -48.08 -43.54 -40.77
C THR A 663 -47.01 -44.63 -40.67
N GLN A 664 -46.35 -44.96 -41.79
CA GLN A 664 -45.31 -45.98 -41.88
C GLN A 664 -44.50 -45.82 -43.18
N MET A 665 -43.30 -46.42 -43.22
CA MET A 665 -42.51 -46.53 -44.44
C MET A 665 -43.29 -47.27 -45.54
N PRO A 666 -43.26 -46.81 -46.80
CA PRO A 666 -43.89 -47.52 -47.90
C PRO A 666 -43.32 -48.94 -48.08
N ASN A 667 -44.21 -49.91 -48.26
CA ASN A 667 -43.84 -51.31 -48.48
C ASN A 667 -43.55 -51.60 -49.98
N ASP A 668 -42.88 -50.68 -50.66
CA ASP A 668 -42.46 -50.88 -52.06
C ASP A 668 -41.22 -51.78 -52.11
N PRO A 669 -41.23 -52.89 -52.88
CA PRO A 669 -40.12 -53.84 -52.88
C PRO A 669 -38.76 -53.23 -53.27
N SER A 670 -38.75 -52.26 -54.19
CA SER A 670 -37.50 -51.62 -54.64
C SER A 670 -36.95 -50.66 -53.58
N LEU A 671 -37.84 -49.92 -52.91
CA LEU A 671 -37.49 -49.05 -51.80
C LEU A 671 -37.00 -49.86 -50.58
N GLN A 672 -37.71 -50.93 -50.23
CA GLN A 672 -37.34 -51.82 -49.11
C GLN A 672 -35.97 -52.46 -49.34
N SER A 673 -35.69 -52.91 -50.57
CA SER A 673 -34.37 -53.43 -50.94
C SER A 673 -33.27 -52.36 -50.87
N ALA A 674 -33.57 -51.11 -51.26
CA ALA A 674 -32.61 -50.01 -51.15
C ALA A 674 -32.30 -49.69 -49.68
N ILE A 675 -33.31 -49.64 -48.81
CA ILE A 675 -33.13 -49.44 -47.37
C ILE A 675 -32.26 -50.56 -46.80
N SER A 676 -32.60 -51.83 -47.01
CA SER A 676 -31.86 -52.94 -46.40
C SER A 676 -30.40 -53.09 -46.88
N THR A 677 -30.08 -52.56 -48.07
CA THR A 677 -28.73 -52.64 -48.65
C THR A 677 -27.87 -51.41 -48.36
N SER A 678 -28.49 -50.29 -47.94
CA SER A 678 -27.77 -49.05 -47.64
C SER A 678 -27.23 -49.00 -46.21
N TRP A 679 -27.86 -49.72 -45.29
CA TRP A 679 -27.42 -49.82 -43.90
C TRP A 679 -26.56 -51.08 -43.69
N HIS A 680 -25.43 -50.96 -43.01
CA HIS A 680 -24.54 -52.09 -42.70
C HIS A 680 -24.00 -52.02 -41.26
N SER A 681 -23.55 -53.17 -40.74
CA SER A 681 -22.95 -53.28 -39.41
C SER A 681 -21.59 -52.60 -39.29
#